data_AF-A0A6L7U8G0-F1
#
_entry.id   AF-A0A6L7U8G0-F1
#
_cell.length_a   1.000
_cell.length_b   1.000
_cell.length_c   1.000
_cell.angle_alpha   90.00
_cell.angle_beta   90.00
_cell.angle_gamma   90.00
#
_symmetry.space_group_name_H-M   'P 1'
#
loop_
_entity.id
_entity.type
_entity.pdbx_description
1 polymer ?
#
loop_
_entity_poly.entity_id
_entity_poly.type
_entity_poly.pdbx_seq_one_letter_code
_entity_poly.pdbx_strand_id
1 'polypeptide(L)'
;MSLQTKDFECLSSHWAVKALGTDDEHVSAAVNKQLAQHTVGRQIAFDFPPTEEDMPALDSVALAYELAAVEGLDELSRAGGERERDHLRRQAMAASFRAFDLRRLMPVPHPTHERLYFVLHLSALAYCGDRWADLRRWYTENKHVLTPPSVVDVPWDQRLLFRLFHCWVRLFRKNGWDDLDRIRETISGLRDDQKTMEAACLQNGSHALDRAMALRLAALYHWAKATETLAHFMLQGEPAAPFVQIDQHLDTAISAATASNDPQLEILLRWLHAAARIMVTNSLWWSTRTTGSKTGEFVRALTHRRHRAMFELLPPQRAALLEQNLLDQAKTAIVVDLPTSGGKTLIAQFRILQALNQFDADCGWVAYVVPTRALAAQITRRLRQDFNPIDIRVEQLSGAVEVDTFEDRMLAEEEAPFHILVATPEKLSLVIRNSKINRPLALVVMDEAQNLENTNRGLRIEFLLATIKRECPKANFLLLMPYVESSETITRWLAQDINAGQAISLGTTPWKPNERIVGIYHAQSDTSETAGWRLAYETLTTSPNAMPLAGTHYVGGVKPIKVPKSKVLTRNKQQGLGLQTAAMSAVMAARGTSIAIANSIRTVWTMASHIAQSLQDLDPLPDEIRLVQDFLRTEIEPSFPLIDTLNHGVGVHHAGLSDDVRALMEWLAEIGHLRVLCATSTITQGINFPVSSIFLQSRFVADNQQSVEISPREFWNLAGRAGRVEHDSVGVVGLAQGTDRDAAKQFVSRQTGALVSRLVTLLDELEEQGSLAELADVLWQDQWEDFRCYIAHLWAEKQSLDAVLTESEQFLRQTYGYTSLRNNATSRTKADALLTATRSYAHKLADMRPGTITLADSTGFSPEGVQTALGEMRNLEDKLTPTDWMPESLFGDAGNMASLFGVMLKVPQLKGQLEQIRGQGTDGNRISNIARDWINGVGLGEIASTYFSSERDPDGTVALSDACRAIYRAIVNSGTWGMSALSRMSGFDFDALSEDERKSIDSLPAMIYHGVRTEHAVLMRMNAVPRSAAESLGSLYRELVDGDEAQFSVGQAREFLKSLSAEEWEQARPKDSNLSGSDYRHIWGVLSGEGQ
;
A
#
# COMPACT_ATOMS: atom_id res chain seq x y z
N MET A 1 3.52 -25.79 6.35
CA MET A 1 3.47 -26.34 4.99
C MET A 1 2.20 -25.85 4.36
N SER A 2 2.34 -24.96 3.40
CA SER A 2 1.23 -24.40 2.63
C SER A 2 0.78 -25.40 1.57
N LEU A 3 -0.51 -25.37 1.25
CA LEU A 3 -1.09 -26.20 0.18
C LEU A 3 -0.49 -25.83 -1.19
N GLN A 4 -0.40 -26.82 -2.08
CA GLN A 4 0.02 -26.68 -3.47
C GLN A 4 -1.07 -27.20 -4.41
N THR A 5 -1.06 -26.77 -5.67
CA THR A 5 -2.03 -27.24 -6.69
C THR A 5 -2.11 -28.77 -6.78
N LYS A 6 -0.95 -29.44 -6.69
CA LYS A 6 -0.84 -30.90 -6.71
C LYS A 6 -1.62 -31.58 -5.57
N ASP A 7 -1.78 -30.93 -4.42
CA ASP A 7 -2.53 -31.52 -3.30
C ASP A 7 -4.02 -31.63 -3.65
N PHE A 8 -4.58 -30.71 -4.45
CA PHE A 8 -5.94 -30.81 -4.96
C PHE A 8 -6.10 -31.83 -6.07
N GLU A 9 -5.08 -32.01 -6.92
CA GLU A 9 -5.05 -33.09 -7.92
C GLU A 9 -5.02 -34.47 -7.26
N CYS A 10 -4.29 -34.60 -6.14
CA CYS A 10 -4.34 -35.82 -5.34
C CYS A 10 -5.71 -36.00 -4.68
N LEU A 11 -6.31 -34.93 -4.15
CA LEU A 11 -7.64 -34.97 -3.52
C LEU A 11 -8.74 -35.39 -4.50
N SER A 12 -8.73 -34.92 -5.74
CA SER A 12 -9.71 -35.33 -6.76
C SER A 12 -9.63 -36.83 -7.09
N SER A 13 -8.50 -37.46 -6.76
CA SER A 13 -8.31 -38.90 -6.91
C SER A 13 -8.79 -39.75 -5.72
N HIS A 14 -9.20 -39.11 -4.61
CA HIS A 14 -9.70 -39.76 -3.40
C HIS A 14 -11.00 -40.53 -3.65
N TRP A 15 -11.20 -41.68 -3.01
CA TRP A 15 -12.34 -42.57 -3.28
C TRP A 15 -13.69 -41.89 -3.02
N ALA A 16 -13.80 -41.11 -1.93
CA ALA A 16 -15.04 -40.41 -1.57
C ALA A 16 -15.38 -39.31 -2.60
N VAL A 17 -14.36 -38.63 -3.15
CA VAL A 17 -14.54 -37.57 -4.15
C VAL A 17 -14.85 -38.18 -5.52
N LYS A 18 -14.14 -39.25 -5.92
CA LYS A 18 -14.41 -39.99 -7.16
C LYS A 18 -15.82 -40.56 -7.23
N ALA A 19 -16.41 -40.91 -6.09
CA ALA A 19 -17.78 -41.43 -6.04
C ALA A 19 -18.84 -40.40 -6.51
N LEU A 20 -18.50 -39.11 -6.57
CA LEU A 20 -19.40 -38.02 -6.98
C LEU A 20 -19.57 -37.88 -8.51
N GLY A 21 -18.67 -38.44 -9.33
CA GLY A 21 -18.77 -38.33 -10.80
C GLY A 21 -18.74 -36.89 -11.33
N THR A 22 -19.76 -36.48 -12.11
CA THR A 22 -19.88 -35.13 -12.72
C THR A 22 -20.42 -34.07 -11.76
N ASP A 23 -20.88 -34.46 -10.57
CA ASP A 23 -21.55 -33.56 -9.64
C ASP A 23 -20.59 -32.51 -9.05
N ASP A 24 -19.28 -32.80 -8.95
CA ASP A 24 -18.26 -31.88 -8.42
C ASP A 24 -18.05 -30.63 -9.30
N GLU A 25 -18.05 -30.78 -10.63
CA GLU A 25 -17.92 -29.64 -11.56
C GLU A 25 -19.17 -28.76 -11.55
N HIS A 26 -20.35 -29.37 -11.52
CA HIS A 26 -21.64 -28.67 -11.44
C HIS A 26 -21.76 -27.89 -10.12
N VAL A 27 -21.41 -28.52 -9.01
CA VAL A 27 -21.41 -27.94 -7.67
C VAL A 27 -20.41 -26.78 -7.57
N SER A 28 -19.21 -26.91 -8.13
CA SER A 28 -18.22 -25.81 -8.15
C SER A 28 -18.74 -24.55 -8.86
N ALA A 29 -19.52 -24.70 -9.94
CA ALA A 29 -20.17 -23.57 -10.60
C ALA A 29 -21.32 -22.97 -9.77
N ALA A 30 -22.11 -23.81 -9.08
CA ALA A 30 -23.18 -23.38 -8.18
C ALA A 30 -22.63 -22.58 -6.98
N VAL A 31 -21.51 -23.00 -6.38
CA VAL A 31 -20.83 -22.32 -5.27
C VAL A 31 -20.48 -20.87 -5.60
N ASN A 32 -19.86 -20.65 -6.77
CA ASN A 32 -19.48 -19.30 -7.21
C ASN A 32 -20.72 -18.40 -7.37
N LYS A 33 -21.79 -18.91 -7.98
CA LYS A 33 -23.07 -18.19 -8.13
C LYS A 33 -23.69 -17.84 -6.78
N GLN A 34 -23.73 -18.79 -5.85
CA GLN A 34 -24.27 -18.58 -4.51
C GLN A 34 -23.47 -17.55 -3.71
N LEU A 35 -22.14 -17.63 -3.76
CA LEU A 35 -21.30 -16.66 -3.07
C LEU A 35 -21.49 -15.24 -3.63
N ALA A 36 -21.55 -15.11 -4.97
CA ALA A 36 -21.85 -13.84 -5.62
C ALA A 36 -23.22 -13.28 -5.21
N GLN A 37 -24.25 -14.14 -5.19
CA GLN A 37 -25.60 -13.75 -4.80
C GLN A 37 -25.69 -13.35 -3.33
N HIS A 38 -25.07 -14.11 -2.41
CA HIS A 38 -25.09 -13.82 -0.98
C HIS A 38 -24.36 -12.50 -0.67
N THR A 39 -23.22 -12.27 -1.32
CA THR A 39 -22.32 -11.16 -1.00
C THR A 39 -22.68 -9.86 -1.74
N VAL A 40 -23.08 -9.97 -3.01
CA VAL A 40 -23.26 -8.83 -3.93
C VAL A 40 -24.70 -8.73 -4.44
N GLY A 41 -25.55 -9.73 -4.19
CA GLY A 41 -26.92 -9.82 -4.73
C GLY A 41 -27.86 -8.67 -4.32
N ARG A 42 -27.52 -7.90 -3.28
CA ARG A 42 -28.25 -6.67 -2.91
C ARG A 42 -27.95 -5.49 -3.83
N GLN A 43 -26.76 -5.46 -4.44
CA GLN A 43 -26.30 -4.39 -5.32
C GLN A 43 -26.38 -4.78 -6.80
N ILE A 44 -26.08 -6.03 -7.13
CA ILE A 44 -26.15 -6.59 -8.48
C ILE A 44 -27.25 -7.65 -8.50
N ALA A 45 -28.27 -7.45 -9.33
CA ALA A 45 -29.32 -8.43 -9.53
C ALA A 45 -28.83 -9.54 -10.46
N PHE A 46 -28.46 -10.70 -9.87
CA PHE A 46 -28.16 -11.90 -10.64
C PHE A 46 -29.44 -12.70 -10.92
N ASP A 47 -29.53 -13.27 -12.11
CA ASP A 47 -30.62 -14.15 -12.54
C ASP A 47 -30.09 -15.60 -12.56
N PHE A 48 -29.93 -16.17 -11.36
CA PHE A 48 -29.53 -17.57 -11.19
C PHE A 48 -30.77 -18.39 -10.79
N PRO A 49 -30.94 -19.63 -11.30
CA PRO A 49 -32.02 -20.52 -10.88
C PRO A 49 -31.99 -20.77 -9.34
N PRO A 50 -33.16 -21.01 -8.71
CA PRO A 50 -33.29 -21.08 -7.27
C PRO A 50 -32.50 -22.23 -6.64
N THR A 51 -31.95 -21.94 -5.46
CA THR A 51 -30.92 -22.72 -4.73
C THR A 51 -31.38 -24.00 -4.04
N GLU A 52 -32.68 -24.26 -3.91
CA GLU A 52 -33.18 -25.43 -3.15
C GLU A 52 -32.87 -26.76 -3.84
N GLU A 53 -32.76 -26.78 -5.18
CA GLU A 53 -32.47 -27.99 -5.94
C GLU A 53 -31.01 -28.46 -5.76
N ASP A 54 -30.07 -27.54 -5.53
CA ASP A 54 -28.63 -27.83 -5.43
C ASP A 54 -28.17 -28.20 -4.01
N MET A 55 -28.96 -27.88 -2.96
CA MET A 55 -28.57 -28.08 -1.55
C MET A 55 -28.22 -29.52 -1.19
N PRO A 56 -28.98 -30.55 -1.62
CA PRO A 56 -28.63 -31.95 -1.33
C PRO A 56 -27.32 -32.38 -2.00
N ALA A 57 -27.05 -31.89 -3.20
CA ALA A 57 -25.80 -32.16 -3.91
C ALA A 57 -24.62 -31.45 -3.20
N LEU A 58 -24.79 -30.19 -2.81
CA LEU A 58 -23.79 -29.44 -2.03
C LEU A 58 -23.43 -30.16 -0.71
N ASP A 59 -24.43 -30.68 0.00
CA ASP A 59 -24.21 -31.44 1.24
C ASP A 59 -23.48 -32.76 1.01
N SER A 60 -23.85 -33.49 -0.04
CA SER A 60 -23.19 -34.75 -0.42
C SER A 60 -21.71 -34.53 -0.79
N VAL A 61 -21.43 -33.48 -1.57
CA VAL A 61 -20.04 -33.12 -1.94
C VAL A 61 -19.26 -32.62 -0.72
N ALA A 62 -19.87 -31.80 0.15
CA ALA A 62 -19.22 -31.35 1.38
C ALA A 62 -18.84 -32.52 2.30
N LEU A 63 -19.75 -33.49 2.44
CA LEU A 63 -19.50 -34.70 3.22
C LEU A 63 -18.36 -35.54 2.63
N ALA A 64 -18.29 -35.69 1.31
CA ALA A 64 -17.19 -36.42 0.66
C ALA A 64 -15.82 -35.78 0.95
N TYR A 65 -15.73 -34.45 0.92
CA TYR A 65 -14.52 -33.74 1.32
C TYR A 65 -14.25 -33.87 2.82
N GLU A 66 -15.25 -33.78 3.69
CA GLU A 66 -15.04 -33.98 5.13
C GLU A 66 -14.56 -35.39 5.47
N LEU A 67 -15.07 -36.42 4.82
CA LEU A 67 -14.60 -37.80 4.99
C LEU A 67 -13.11 -37.91 4.64
N ALA A 68 -12.71 -37.35 3.49
CA ALA A 68 -11.31 -37.31 3.09
C ALA A 68 -10.43 -36.51 4.10
N ALA A 69 -11.01 -35.51 4.76
CA ALA A 69 -10.32 -34.72 5.77
C ALA A 69 -10.16 -35.47 7.11
N VAL A 70 -11.20 -36.18 7.55
CA VAL A 70 -11.20 -36.98 8.78
C VAL A 70 -10.15 -38.08 8.72
N GLU A 71 -9.94 -38.72 7.55
CA GLU A 71 -8.91 -39.76 7.37
C GLU A 71 -7.48 -39.30 7.73
N GLY A 72 -7.17 -38.01 7.57
CA GLY A 72 -5.87 -37.42 7.92
C GLY A 72 -5.90 -36.48 9.13
N LEU A 73 -7.00 -36.42 9.88
CA LEU A 73 -7.17 -35.47 10.99
C LEU A 73 -6.20 -35.73 12.15
N ASP A 74 -5.88 -36.99 12.42
CA ASP A 74 -4.90 -37.37 13.44
C ASP A 74 -3.47 -36.91 13.04
N GLU A 75 -3.14 -36.89 11.74
CA GLU A 75 -1.84 -36.40 11.24
C GLU A 75 -1.74 -34.86 11.27
N LEU A 76 -2.88 -34.14 11.29
CA LEU A 76 -2.91 -32.70 11.57
C LEU A 76 -2.68 -32.41 13.06
N SER A 77 -3.21 -33.27 13.93
CA SER A 77 -3.14 -33.09 15.38
C SER A 77 -1.87 -33.68 16.02
N ARG A 78 -1.19 -34.66 15.40
CA ARG A 78 -0.01 -35.34 15.96
C ARG A 78 1.14 -35.31 14.96
N ALA A 79 2.22 -34.60 15.29
CA ALA A 79 3.42 -34.56 14.46
C ALA A 79 4.30 -35.81 14.67
N GLY A 80 3.81 -36.98 14.29
CA GLY A 80 4.48 -38.27 14.44
C GLY A 80 5.29 -38.71 13.20
N GLY A 81 6.48 -38.12 13.01
CA GLY A 81 7.72 -38.78 12.52
C GLY A 81 7.84 -39.45 11.13
N GLU A 82 6.79 -39.99 10.49
CA GLU A 82 6.95 -40.77 9.25
C GLU A 82 6.74 -39.88 8.01
N ARG A 83 7.81 -39.62 7.24
CA ARG A 83 7.71 -38.95 5.92
C ARG A 83 6.66 -39.60 5.00
N GLU A 84 6.38 -40.88 5.22
CA GLU A 84 5.38 -41.65 4.47
C GLU A 84 3.94 -41.14 4.68
N ARG A 85 3.61 -40.47 5.80
CA ARG A 85 2.25 -40.01 6.11
C ARG A 85 1.99 -38.52 5.85
N ASP A 86 2.98 -37.77 5.36
CA ASP A 86 2.80 -36.35 4.99
C ASP A 86 1.71 -36.17 3.91
N HIS A 87 1.48 -37.19 3.07
CA HIS A 87 0.40 -37.19 2.10
C HIS A 87 -0.99 -37.13 2.74
N LEU A 88 -1.23 -37.83 3.86
CA LEU A 88 -2.51 -37.78 4.59
C LEU A 88 -2.74 -36.41 5.22
N ARG A 89 -1.69 -35.78 5.75
CA ARG A 89 -1.77 -34.41 6.27
C ARG A 89 -2.17 -33.42 5.16
N ARG A 90 -1.52 -33.49 4.00
CA ARG A 90 -1.84 -32.62 2.85
C ARG A 90 -3.23 -32.89 2.29
N GLN A 91 -3.64 -34.15 2.20
CA GLN A 91 -5.01 -34.53 1.86
C GLN A 91 -5.99 -33.88 2.83
N ALA A 92 -5.76 -33.98 4.15
CA ALA A 92 -6.66 -33.43 5.14
C ALA A 92 -6.76 -31.90 5.07
N MET A 93 -5.65 -31.20 4.81
CA MET A 93 -5.67 -29.76 4.58
C MET A 93 -6.45 -29.39 3.30
N ALA A 94 -6.18 -30.06 2.17
CA ALA A 94 -6.84 -29.78 0.90
C ALA A 94 -8.34 -30.09 0.96
N ALA A 95 -8.70 -31.18 1.63
CA ALA A 95 -10.08 -31.60 1.85
C ALA A 95 -10.82 -30.62 2.78
N SER A 96 -10.19 -30.19 3.88
CA SER A 96 -10.73 -29.16 4.77
C SER A 96 -10.95 -27.82 4.04
N PHE A 97 -10.04 -27.45 3.14
CA PHE A 97 -10.17 -26.27 2.29
C PHE A 97 -11.45 -26.32 1.46
N ARG A 98 -11.71 -27.44 0.77
CA ARG A 98 -12.91 -27.62 -0.07
C ARG A 98 -14.19 -27.77 0.76
N ALA A 99 -14.14 -28.50 1.87
CA ALA A 99 -15.26 -28.66 2.78
C ALA A 99 -15.72 -27.31 3.36
N PHE A 100 -14.78 -26.44 3.75
CA PHE A 100 -15.09 -25.10 4.24
C PHE A 100 -15.81 -24.24 3.19
N ASP A 101 -15.37 -24.28 1.91
CA ASP A 101 -15.99 -23.52 0.82
C ASP A 101 -17.48 -23.85 0.63
N LEU A 102 -17.85 -25.10 0.89
CA LEU A 102 -19.22 -25.59 0.78
C LEU A 102 -20.02 -25.33 2.07
N ARG A 103 -19.47 -25.70 3.23
CA ARG A 103 -20.17 -25.58 4.52
C ARG A 103 -20.52 -24.14 4.89
N ARG A 104 -19.69 -23.17 4.49
CA ARG A 104 -19.98 -21.74 4.78
C ARG A 104 -21.23 -21.21 4.09
N LEU A 105 -21.70 -21.88 3.02
CA LEU A 105 -22.90 -21.50 2.25
C LEU A 105 -24.19 -22.13 2.81
N MET A 106 -24.06 -23.12 3.69
CA MET A 106 -25.22 -23.83 4.24
C MET A 106 -25.96 -23.01 5.30
N PRO A 107 -27.28 -23.20 5.44
CA PRO A 107 -28.04 -22.55 6.50
C PRO A 107 -27.54 -23.01 7.86
N VAL A 108 -27.35 -22.05 8.76
CA VAL A 108 -26.95 -22.35 10.14
C VAL A 108 -28.14 -22.98 10.87
N PRO A 109 -27.95 -24.11 11.58
CA PRO A 109 -29.02 -24.72 12.38
C PRO A 109 -29.62 -23.75 13.40
N HIS A 110 -30.95 -23.79 13.56
CA HIS A 110 -31.66 -23.02 14.59
C HIS A 110 -31.50 -23.55 16.02
N PRO A 111 -31.51 -24.88 16.27
CA PRO A 111 -31.34 -25.41 17.62
C PRO A 111 -30.02 -24.96 18.25
N THR A 112 -30.08 -24.50 19.51
CA THR A 112 -28.92 -23.87 20.17
C THR A 112 -27.68 -24.77 20.11
N HIS A 113 -27.79 -26.04 20.49
CA HIS A 113 -26.66 -26.96 20.50
C HIS A 113 -26.10 -27.17 19.09
N GLU A 114 -26.94 -27.55 18.11
CA GLU A 114 -26.50 -27.78 16.72
C GLU A 114 -25.83 -26.55 16.11
N ARG A 115 -26.33 -25.34 16.39
CA ARG A 115 -25.70 -24.07 15.99
C ARG A 115 -24.28 -23.94 16.53
N LEU A 116 -24.08 -24.21 17.82
CA LEU A 116 -22.77 -24.10 18.46
C LEU A 116 -21.76 -25.05 17.81
N TYR A 117 -22.14 -26.32 17.62
CA TYR A 117 -21.28 -27.32 16.98
C TYR A 117 -21.00 -26.98 15.52
N PHE A 118 -22.01 -26.55 14.76
CA PHE A 118 -21.84 -26.13 13.36
C PHE A 118 -20.80 -25.01 13.24
N VAL A 119 -20.93 -23.95 14.07
CA VAL A 119 -20.01 -22.81 14.03
C VAL A 119 -18.59 -23.23 14.39
N LEU A 120 -18.39 -24.03 15.45
CA LEU A 120 -17.05 -24.48 15.84
C LEU A 120 -16.43 -25.43 14.82
N HIS A 121 -17.23 -26.33 14.24
CA HIS A 121 -16.79 -27.25 13.18
C HIS A 121 -16.39 -26.49 11.92
N LEU A 122 -17.23 -25.57 11.44
CA LEU A 122 -16.91 -24.70 10.31
C LEU A 122 -15.63 -23.90 10.56
N SER A 123 -15.43 -23.43 11.80
CA SER A 123 -14.24 -22.68 12.19
C SER A 123 -12.98 -23.55 12.18
N ALA A 124 -13.09 -24.79 12.65
CA ALA A 124 -11.99 -25.74 12.62
C ALA A 124 -11.63 -26.17 11.20
N LEU A 125 -12.63 -26.45 10.34
CA LEU A 125 -12.42 -26.70 8.91
C LEU A 125 -11.66 -25.55 8.25
N ALA A 126 -12.04 -24.31 8.55
CA ALA A 126 -11.35 -23.14 8.03
C ALA A 126 -9.87 -23.11 8.44
N TYR A 127 -9.55 -23.36 9.71
CA TYR A 127 -8.17 -23.41 10.17
C TYR A 127 -7.39 -24.59 9.56
N CYS A 128 -7.98 -25.79 9.55
CA CYS A 128 -7.40 -26.98 8.93
C CYS A 128 -7.14 -26.82 7.44
N GLY A 129 -7.99 -26.07 6.74
CA GLY A 129 -7.83 -25.72 5.33
C GLY A 129 -6.98 -24.48 5.07
N ASP A 130 -6.40 -23.84 6.11
CA ASP A 130 -5.61 -22.61 5.99
C ASP A 130 -6.40 -21.40 5.43
N ARG A 131 -7.69 -21.34 5.77
CA ARG A 131 -8.71 -20.34 5.38
C ARG A 131 -9.20 -19.50 6.55
N TRP A 132 -8.37 -19.29 7.58
CA TRP A 132 -8.74 -18.52 8.77
C TRP A 132 -9.17 -17.06 8.45
N ALA A 133 -8.59 -16.44 7.42
CA ALA A 133 -8.99 -15.10 6.98
C ALA A 133 -10.44 -15.08 6.47
N ASP A 134 -10.85 -16.13 5.78
CA ASP A 134 -12.21 -16.28 5.23
C ASP A 134 -13.23 -16.54 6.33
N LEU A 135 -12.83 -17.29 7.36
CA LEU A 135 -13.66 -17.49 8.55
C LEU A 135 -13.98 -16.16 9.25
N ARG A 136 -12.98 -15.27 9.41
CA ARG A 136 -13.19 -13.95 10.03
C ARG A 136 -14.18 -13.10 9.23
N ARG A 137 -14.15 -13.21 7.89
CA ARG A 137 -15.14 -12.57 7.01
C ARG A 137 -16.53 -13.16 7.23
N TRP A 138 -16.65 -14.49 7.23
CA TRP A 138 -17.93 -15.17 7.52
C TRP A 138 -18.50 -14.78 8.89
N TYR A 139 -17.67 -14.59 9.91
CA TYR A 139 -18.08 -14.07 11.23
C TYR A 139 -18.64 -12.64 11.17
N THR A 140 -18.04 -11.77 10.36
CA THR A 140 -18.50 -10.38 10.18
C THR A 140 -19.86 -10.33 9.50
N GLU A 141 -20.10 -11.22 8.52
CA GLU A 141 -21.38 -11.35 7.82
C GLU A 141 -22.46 -12.01 8.70
N ASN A 142 -22.07 -12.91 9.60
CA ASN A 142 -22.98 -13.74 10.41
C ASN A 142 -22.95 -13.43 11.91
N LYS A 143 -22.75 -12.16 12.32
CA LYS A 143 -22.60 -11.75 13.72
C LYS A 143 -23.69 -12.29 14.67
N HIS A 144 -24.93 -12.33 14.20
CA HIS A 144 -26.07 -12.83 15.00
C HIS A 144 -25.89 -14.29 15.44
N VAL A 145 -25.29 -15.12 14.59
CA VAL A 145 -25.00 -16.54 14.84
C VAL A 145 -23.92 -16.73 15.91
N LEU A 146 -23.07 -15.73 16.14
CA LEU A 146 -21.97 -15.80 17.10
C LEU A 146 -22.39 -15.47 18.53
N THR A 147 -23.63 -15.01 18.72
CA THR A 147 -24.13 -14.58 20.03
C THR A 147 -24.13 -15.77 21.00
N PRO A 148 -23.45 -15.67 22.16
CA PRO A 148 -23.44 -16.74 23.13
C PRO A 148 -24.86 -16.94 23.70
N PRO A 149 -25.30 -18.18 23.95
CA PRO A 149 -26.57 -18.43 24.62
C PRO A 149 -26.59 -17.85 26.04
N SER A 150 -27.80 -17.62 26.58
CA SER A 150 -27.98 -17.28 27.99
C SER A 150 -27.48 -18.42 28.88
N VAL A 151 -26.83 -18.05 29.98
CA VAL A 151 -26.31 -19.00 30.99
C VAL A 151 -27.11 -18.98 32.30
N VAL A 152 -28.30 -18.37 32.27
CA VAL A 152 -29.23 -18.30 33.40
C VAL A 152 -30.04 -19.59 33.44
N ASP A 153 -30.12 -20.23 34.60
CA ASP A 153 -30.91 -21.44 34.86
C ASP A 153 -30.59 -22.65 33.95
N VAL A 154 -29.36 -22.74 33.44
CA VAL A 154 -28.88 -23.87 32.62
C VAL A 154 -28.01 -24.83 33.44
N PRO A 155 -28.02 -26.14 33.13
CA PRO A 155 -27.11 -27.12 33.73
C PRO A 155 -25.64 -26.73 33.58
N TRP A 156 -24.80 -27.21 34.50
CA TRP A 156 -23.39 -26.84 34.58
C TRP A 156 -22.59 -27.20 33.32
N ASP A 157 -22.81 -28.38 32.74
CA ASP A 157 -22.15 -28.82 31.52
C ASP A 157 -22.50 -27.93 30.31
N GLN A 158 -23.76 -27.50 30.20
CA GLN A 158 -24.20 -26.56 29.16
C GLN A 158 -23.61 -25.16 29.39
N ARG A 159 -23.54 -24.71 30.64
CA ARG A 159 -22.89 -23.43 31.00
C ARG A 159 -21.43 -23.41 30.57
N LEU A 160 -20.69 -24.49 30.84
CA LEU A 160 -19.32 -24.68 30.37
C LEU A 160 -19.25 -24.63 28.85
N LEU A 161 -20.06 -25.43 28.14
CA LEU A 161 -20.11 -25.47 26.68
C LEU A 161 -20.37 -24.08 26.08
N PHE A 162 -21.34 -23.32 26.60
CA PHE A 162 -21.70 -22.00 26.08
C PHE A 162 -20.59 -20.97 26.28
N ARG A 163 -19.92 -21.00 27.44
CA ARG A 163 -18.79 -20.11 27.72
C ARG A 163 -17.55 -20.50 26.92
N LEU A 164 -17.27 -21.79 26.74
CA LEU A 164 -16.17 -22.28 25.92
C LEU A 164 -16.38 -21.98 24.43
N PHE A 165 -17.60 -22.16 23.93
CA PHE A 165 -17.99 -21.71 22.59
C PHE A 165 -17.62 -20.24 22.38
N HIS A 166 -18.01 -19.36 23.30
CA HIS A 166 -17.69 -17.94 23.22
C HIS A 166 -16.18 -17.66 23.28
N CYS A 167 -15.43 -18.41 24.10
CA CYS A 167 -13.96 -18.30 24.14
C CYS A 167 -13.33 -18.72 22.80
N TRP A 168 -13.82 -19.78 22.16
CA TRP A 168 -13.31 -20.23 20.87
C TRP A 168 -13.69 -19.31 19.72
N VAL A 169 -14.91 -18.75 19.72
CA VAL A 169 -15.27 -17.67 18.78
C VAL A 169 -14.30 -16.49 18.91
N ARG A 170 -13.92 -16.09 20.14
CA ARG A 170 -12.90 -15.06 20.38
C ARG A 170 -11.51 -15.50 19.91
N LEU A 171 -11.12 -16.75 20.13
CA LEU A 171 -9.86 -17.31 19.62
C LEU A 171 -9.82 -17.29 18.09
N PHE A 172 -10.89 -17.64 17.39
CA PHE A 172 -10.88 -17.64 15.94
C PHE A 172 -10.95 -16.22 15.35
N ARG A 173 -11.72 -15.34 15.98
CA ARG A 173 -11.91 -13.95 15.53
C ARG A 173 -10.70 -13.06 15.81
N LYS A 174 -10.15 -13.13 17.02
CA LYS A 174 -9.03 -12.30 17.53
C LYS A 174 -9.20 -10.81 17.23
N ASN A 175 -10.39 -10.26 17.50
CA ASN A 175 -10.67 -8.85 17.21
C ASN A 175 -10.01 -7.95 18.28
N GLY A 176 -8.71 -7.72 18.13
CA GLY A 176 -7.91 -6.96 19.07
C GLY A 176 -7.48 -7.76 20.29
N TRP A 177 -6.73 -7.08 21.16
CA TRP A 177 -6.15 -7.65 22.38
C TRP A 177 -7.23 -8.08 23.38
N ASP A 178 -8.26 -7.25 23.57
CA ASP A 178 -9.39 -7.49 24.48
C ASP A 178 -10.11 -8.82 24.23
N ASP A 179 -10.16 -9.28 22.98
CA ASP A 179 -10.84 -10.52 22.64
C ASP A 179 -10.18 -11.72 23.33
N LEU A 180 -8.84 -11.74 23.33
CA LEU A 180 -8.05 -12.82 23.91
C LEU A 180 -7.90 -12.67 25.43
N ASP A 181 -7.77 -11.46 25.94
CA ASP A 181 -7.61 -11.25 27.39
C ASP A 181 -8.88 -11.66 28.18
N ARG A 182 -10.07 -11.32 27.65
CA ARG A 182 -11.36 -11.73 28.23
C ARG A 182 -11.60 -13.23 28.29
N ILE A 183 -10.83 -14.04 27.54
CA ILE A 183 -10.88 -15.51 27.67
C ILE A 183 -10.40 -15.92 29.06
N ARG A 184 -9.33 -15.30 29.57
CA ARG A 184 -8.81 -15.59 30.91
C ARG A 184 -9.81 -15.23 31.98
N GLU A 185 -10.46 -14.06 31.86
CA GLU A 185 -11.53 -13.63 32.77
C GLU A 185 -12.69 -14.63 32.77
N THR A 186 -13.12 -15.07 31.58
CA THR A 186 -14.22 -16.04 31.42
C THR A 186 -13.88 -17.39 32.09
N ILE A 187 -12.66 -17.89 31.87
CA ILE A 187 -12.19 -19.17 32.46
C ILE A 187 -12.03 -19.03 33.98
N SER A 188 -11.57 -17.88 34.48
CA SER A 188 -11.52 -17.60 35.91
C SER A 188 -12.91 -17.62 36.53
N GLY A 189 -13.89 -16.96 35.91
CA GLY A 189 -15.29 -16.97 36.38
C GLY A 189 -15.89 -18.38 36.40
N LEU A 190 -15.59 -19.21 35.39
CA LEU A 190 -16.01 -20.62 35.38
C LEU A 190 -15.43 -21.43 36.56
N ARG A 191 -14.19 -21.16 36.99
CA ARG A 191 -13.60 -21.82 38.17
C ARG A 191 -14.33 -21.46 39.46
N ASP A 192 -14.86 -20.25 39.56
CA ASP A 192 -15.66 -19.83 40.71
C ASP A 192 -17.08 -20.42 40.67
N ASP A 193 -17.73 -20.41 39.50
CA ASP A 193 -19.03 -21.04 39.29
C ASP A 193 -19.00 -22.56 39.62
N GLN A 194 -17.92 -23.25 39.24
CA GLN A 194 -17.73 -24.68 39.48
C GLN A 194 -17.96 -25.06 40.95
N LYS A 195 -17.46 -24.23 41.90
CA LYS A 195 -17.53 -24.49 43.35
C LYS A 195 -18.96 -24.64 43.86
N THR A 196 -19.94 -24.06 43.15
CA THR A 196 -21.34 -24.02 43.58
C THR A 196 -22.26 -24.91 42.73
N MET A 197 -21.94 -25.08 41.44
CA MET A 197 -22.84 -25.74 40.48
C MET A 197 -22.51 -27.20 40.20
N GLU A 198 -21.25 -27.63 40.36
CA GLU A 198 -20.81 -28.98 39.98
C GLU A 198 -21.52 -30.07 40.81
N ALA A 199 -21.64 -29.85 42.12
CA ALA A 199 -22.27 -30.81 43.02
C ALA A 199 -23.73 -31.13 42.62
N ALA A 200 -24.48 -30.13 42.16
CA ALA A 200 -25.86 -30.31 41.71
C ALA A 200 -25.94 -31.11 40.39
N CYS A 201 -24.92 -30.99 39.52
CA CYS A 201 -24.87 -31.67 38.23
C CYS A 201 -24.54 -33.17 38.35
N LEU A 202 -23.87 -33.58 39.43
CA LEU A 202 -23.42 -34.96 39.69
C LEU A 202 -24.37 -35.76 40.61
N GLN A 203 -25.55 -35.23 40.91
CA GLN A 203 -26.56 -35.85 41.80
C GLN A 203 -27.85 -36.17 41.03
N ASN A 204 -27.77 -36.88 39.89
CA ASN A 204 -28.93 -37.17 39.04
C ASN A 204 -29.65 -38.49 39.38
N GLY A 205 -29.25 -39.17 40.47
CA GLY A 205 -29.94 -40.36 40.99
C GLY A 205 -29.62 -41.67 40.27
N SER A 206 -28.63 -41.70 39.37
CA SER A 206 -28.16 -42.90 38.67
C SER A 206 -26.65 -42.90 38.54
N HIS A 207 -25.98 -43.89 39.16
CA HIS A 207 -24.51 -44.02 39.13
C HIS A 207 -23.91 -44.05 37.72
N ALA A 208 -24.64 -44.58 36.73
CA ALA A 208 -24.17 -44.64 35.34
C ALA A 208 -24.25 -43.26 34.65
N LEU A 209 -25.35 -42.52 34.87
CA LEU A 209 -25.52 -41.17 34.31
C LEU A 209 -24.58 -40.17 34.98
N ASP A 210 -24.40 -40.28 36.30
CA ASP A 210 -23.45 -39.44 37.04
C ASP A 210 -22.00 -39.70 36.60
N ARG A 211 -21.65 -40.96 36.30
CA ARG A 211 -20.33 -41.31 35.74
C ARG A 211 -20.12 -40.76 34.34
N ALA A 212 -21.11 -40.88 33.45
CA ALA A 212 -21.03 -40.31 32.10
C ALA A 212 -20.93 -38.78 32.15
N MET A 213 -21.70 -38.14 33.02
CA MET A 213 -21.66 -36.69 33.25
C MET A 213 -20.30 -36.25 33.82
N ALA A 214 -19.74 -36.98 34.79
CA ALA A 214 -18.40 -36.68 35.32
C ALA A 214 -17.32 -36.73 34.23
N LEU A 215 -17.39 -37.73 33.33
CA LEU A 215 -16.47 -37.84 32.18
C LEU A 215 -16.69 -36.70 31.17
N ARG A 216 -17.94 -36.32 30.90
CA ARG A 216 -18.26 -35.14 30.08
C ARG A 216 -17.68 -33.86 30.69
N LEU A 217 -17.87 -33.63 31.99
CA LEU A 217 -17.30 -32.48 32.70
C LEU A 217 -15.76 -32.49 32.64
N ALA A 218 -15.12 -33.65 32.83
CA ALA A 218 -13.67 -33.78 32.68
C ALA A 218 -13.20 -33.39 31.26
N ALA A 219 -13.94 -33.79 30.22
CA ALA A 219 -13.67 -33.37 28.85
C ALA A 219 -13.73 -31.83 28.70
N LEU A 220 -14.79 -31.21 29.23
CA LEU A 220 -14.99 -29.75 29.20
C LEU A 220 -13.93 -28.99 30.00
N TYR A 221 -13.47 -29.51 31.15
CA TYR A 221 -12.42 -28.89 31.96
C TYR A 221 -11.06 -28.92 31.27
N HIS A 222 -10.70 -30.05 30.68
CA HIS A 222 -9.47 -30.14 29.89
C HIS A 222 -9.54 -29.27 28.64
N TRP A 223 -10.70 -29.20 27.98
CA TRP A 223 -10.92 -28.25 26.89
C TRP A 223 -10.75 -26.79 27.35
N ALA A 224 -11.30 -26.42 28.50
CA ALA A 224 -11.10 -25.09 29.09
C ALA A 224 -9.63 -24.79 29.37
N LYS A 225 -8.87 -25.76 29.90
CA LYS A 225 -7.45 -25.57 30.20
C LYS A 225 -6.61 -25.40 28.94
N ALA A 226 -6.87 -26.21 27.90
CA ALA A 226 -6.23 -26.03 26.59
C ALA A 226 -6.55 -24.64 25.99
N THR A 227 -7.80 -24.18 26.15
CA THR A 227 -8.26 -22.86 25.69
C THR A 227 -7.49 -21.72 26.37
N GLU A 228 -7.29 -21.80 27.69
CA GLU A 228 -6.50 -20.82 28.47
C GLU A 228 -5.05 -20.77 27.98
N THR A 229 -4.40 -21.93 27.86
CA THR A 229 -3.00 -22.02 27.42
C THR A 229 -2.83 -21.48 26.00
N LEU A 230 -3.75 -21.82 25.08
CA LEU A 230 -3.72 -21.33 23.71
C LEU A 230 -3.91 -19.81 23.65
N ALA A 231 -4.89 -19.25 24.38
CA ALA A 231 -5.11 -17.81 24.44
C ALA A 231 -3.89 -17.06 24.97
N HIS A 232 -3.27 -17.58 26.03
CA HIS A 232 -2.06 -17.02 26.63
C HIS A 232 -0.87 -17.01 25.65
N PHE A 233 -0.64 -18.12 24.94
CA PHE A 233 0.39 -18.20 23.91
C PHE A 233 0.16 -17.21 22.77
N MET A 234 -1.07 -17.09 22.28
CA MET A 234 -1.39 -16.16 21.20
C MET A 234 -1.17 -14.70 21.62
N LEU A 235 -1.34 -14.37 22.90
CA LEU A 235 -1.09 -13.03 23.44
C LEU A 235 0.39 -12.74 23.65
N GLN A 236 1.13 -13.66 24.29
CA GLN A 236 2.44 -13.36 24.87
C GLN A 236 3.60 -14.17 24.28
N GLY A 237 3.32 -15.20 23.47
CA GLY A 237 4.32 -16.14 22.99
C GLY A 237 4.75 -17.19 24.03
N GLU A 238 4.08 -17.23 25.19
CA GLU A 238 4.37 -18.16 26.29
C GLU A 238 3.26 -19.21 26.48
N PRO A 239 3.60 -20.46 26.85
CA PRO A 239 4.94 -20.98 27.10
C PRO A 239 5.71 -21.25 25.79
N ALA A 240 7.04 -21.30 25.85
CA ALA A 240 7.90 -21.53 24.67
C ALA A 240 7.63 -22.87 23.95
N ALA A 241 7.12 -23.88 24.66
CA ALA A 241 6.72 -25.17 24.12
C ALA A 241 5.21 -25.40 24.33
N PRO A 242 4.33 -24.69 23.59
CA PRO A 242 2.88 -24.71 23.83
C PRO A 242 2.24 -26.05 23.50
N PHE A 243 2.78 -26.79 22.52
CA PHE A 243 2.20 -28.06 22.06
C PHE A 243 2.10 -29.11 23.16
N VAL A 244 3.10 -29.24 24.04
CA VAL A 244 3.09 -30.27 25.09
C VAL A 244 1.85 -30.14 25.97
N GLN A 245 1.53 -28.92 26.41
CA GLN A 245 0.39 -28.66 27.29
C GLN A 245 -0.94 -28.71 26.52
N ILE A 246 -0.98 -28.15 25.32
CA ILE A 246 -2.18 -28.12 24.47
C ILE A 246 -2.57 -29.56 24.07
N ASP A 247 -1.63 -30.34 23.56
CA ASP A 247 -1.84 -31.74 23.14
C ASP A 247 -2.26 -32.59 24.34
N GLN A 248 -1.56 -32.50 25.48
CA GLN A 248 -1.92 -33.25 26.69
C GLN A 248 -3.38 -33.01 27.10
N HIS A 249 -3.81 -31.75 27.15
CA HIS A 249 -5.17 -31.43 27.57
C HIS A 249 -6.21 -31.85 26.53
N LEU A 250 -5.96 -31.64 25.24
CA LEU A 250 -6.92 -32.03 24.20
C LEU A 250 -7.02 -33.54 24.00
N ASP A 251 -5.91 -34.29 24.05
CA ASP A 251 -5.94 -35.77 24.01
C ASP A 251 -6.72 -36.34 25.21
N THR A 252 -6.54 -35.73 26.39
CA THR A 252 -7.30 -36.13 27.60
C THR A 252 -8.78 -35.78 27.46
N ALA A 253 -9.10 -34.62 26.89
CA ALA A 253 -10.48 -34.20 26.65
C ALA A 253 -11.20 -35.13 25.64
N ILE A 254 -10.53 -35.49 24.54
CA ILE A 254 -11.02 -36.42 23.53
C ILE A 254 -11.29 -37.79 24.18
N SER A 255 -10.32 -38.32 24.93
CA SER A 255 -10.45 -39.61 25.62
C SER A 255 -11.62 -39.62 26.62
N ALA A 256 -11.82 -38.52 27.35
CA ALA A 256 -12.93 -38.36 28.28
C ALA A 256 -14.29 -38.25 27.56
N ALA A 257 -14.36 -37.54 26.43
CA ALA A 257 -15.56 -37.44 25.60
C ALA A 257 -15.97 -38.81 25.03
N THR A 258 -15.02 -39.58 24.48
CA THR A 258 -15.25 -40.97 24.04
C THR A 258 -15.76 -41.84 25.18
N ALA A 259 -15.13 -41.76 26.36
CA ALA A 259 -15.55 -42.54 27.53
C ALA A 259 -16.93 -42.12 28.08
N SER A 260 -17.35 -40.87 27.84
CA SER A 260 -18.68 -40.37 28.19
C SER A 260 -19.78 -40.79 27.20
N ASN A 261 -19.41 -41.45 26.08
CA ASN A 261 -20.29 -41.81 24.97
C ASN A 261 -20.95 -40.59 24.31
N ASP A 262 -20.20 -39.49 24.17
CA ASP A 262 -20.58 -38.30 23.41
C ASP A 262 -19.74 -38.19 22.11
N PRO A 263 -20.21 -38.80 21.00
CA PRO A 263 -19.47 -38.77 19.74
C PRO A 263 -19.42 -37.35 19.12
N GLN A 264 -20.40 -36.50 19.41
CA GLN A 264 -20.45 -35.15 18.84
C GLN A 264 -19.37 -34.26 19.46
N LEU A 265 -19.20 -34.33 20.79
CA LEU A 265 -18.11 -33.66 21.49
C LEU A 265 -16.75 -34.24 21.13
N GLU A 266 -16.63 -35.57 21.00
CA GLU A 266 -15.36 -36.20 20.59
C GLU A 266 -14.87 -35.66 19.24
N ILE A 267 -15.71 -35.72 18.20
CA ILE A 267 -15.35 -35.28 16.84
C ILE A 267 -14.98 -33.80 16.85
N LEU A 268 -15.77 -32.98 17.55
CA LEU A 268 -15.49 -31.55 17.71
C LEU A 268 -14.10 -31.33 18.33
N LEU A 269 -13.78 -32.02 19.44
CA LEU A 269 -12.50 -31.84 20.12
C LEU A 269 -11.30 -32.25 19.25
N ARG A 270 -11.44 -33.29 18.41
CA ARG A 270 -10.40 -33.66 17.42
C ARG A 270 -10.15 -32.55 16.40
N TRP A 271 -11.22 -31.95 15.88
CA TRP A 271 -11.13 -30.80 14.97
C TRP A 271 -10.49 -29.58 15.64
N LEU A 272 -10.92 -29.26 16.86
CA LEU A 272 -10.37 -28.16 17.64
C LEU A 272 -8.90 -28.41 18.01
N HIS A 273 -8.47 -29.66 18.19
CA HIS A 273 -7.07 -30.01 18.42
C HIS A 273 -6.20 -29.72 17.21
N ALA A 274 -6.60 -30.18 16.03
CA ALA A 274 -5.93 -29.83 14.78
C ALA A 274 -5.89 -28.30 14.57
N ALA A 275 -7.03 -27.61 14.77
CA ALA A 275 -7.12 -26.17 14.62
C ALA A 275 -6.22 -25.40 15.61
N ALA A 276 -6.14 -25.82 16.87
CA ALA A 276 -5.27 -25.22 17.89
C ALA A 276 -3.80 -25.28 17.47
N ARG A 277 -3.36 -26.43 16.92
CA ARG A 277 -1.98 -26.57 16.45
C ARG A 277 -1.69 -25.68 15.27
N ILE A 278 -2.59 -25.63 14.30
CA ILE A 278 -2.43 -24.78 13.12
C ILE A 278 -2.38 -23.31 13.54
N MET A 279 -3.26 -22.88 14.45
CA MET A 279 -3.28 -21.54 15.02
C MET A 279 -1.94 -21.17 15.69
N VAL A 280 -1.35 -22.09 16.48
CA VAL A 280 0.00 -21.91 17.04
C VAL A 280 1.02 -21.76 15.90
N THR A 281 1.01 -22.65 14.90
CA THR A 281 1.99 -22.60 13.81
C THR A 281 1.87 -21.36 12.93
N ASN A 282 0.67 -20.78 12.82
CA ASN A 282 0.38 -19.58 12.06
C ASN A 282 0.74 -18.31 12.82
N SER A 283 0.92 -18.41 14.13
CA SER A 283 1.19 -17.25 14.97
C SER A 283 2.49 -16.56 14.58
N LEU A 284 2.52 -15.24 14.76
CA LEU A 284 3.76 -14.46 14.62
C LEU A 284 4.83 -15.00 15.57
N TRP A 285 4.47 -15.25 16.83
CA TRP A 285 5.36 -15.78 17.86
C TRP A 285 6.06 -17.07 17.45
N TRP A 286 5.32 -18.03 16.89
CA TRP A 286 5.92 -19.29 16.43
C TRP A 286 6.84 -19.07 15.24
N SER A 287 6.42 -18.20 14.31
CA SER A 287 7.12 -17.99 13.04
C SER A 287 8.43 -17.23 13.21
N THR A 288 8.56 -16.43 14.27
CA THR A 288 9.74 -15.59 14.54
C THR A 288 10.58 -16.10 15.70
N ARG A 289 10.25 -17.25 16.31
CA ARG A 289 10.92 -17.75 17.53
C ARG A 289 12.43 -17.98 17.40
N THR A 290 12.94 -18.14 16.17
CA THR A 290 14.36 -18.36 15.88
C THR A 290 15.11 -17.05 15.60
N THR A 291 14.45 -15.90 15.70
CA THR A 291 15.02 -14.58 15.42
C THR A 291 15.39 -13.85 16.72
N GLY A 292 16.26 -12.84 16.64
CA GLY A 292 16.82 -12.14 17.81
C GLY A 292 15.78 -11.36 18.65
N SER A 293 16.21 -10.82 19.79
CA SER A 293 15.35 -10.16 20.80
C SER A 293 14.52 -8.99 20.24
N LYS A 294 15.12 -8.13 19.39
CA LYS A 294 14.43 -7.01 18.73
C LYS A 294 13.19 -7.46 17.93
N THR A 295 13.26 -8.64 17.29
CA THR A 295 12.10 -9.19 16.56
C THR A 295 10.99 -9.64 17.51
N GLY A 296 11.33 -10.16 18.69
CA GLY A 296 10.35 -10.52 19.71
C GLY A 296 9.61 -9.29 20.25
N GLU A 297 10.32 -8.19 20.48
CA GLU A 297 9.72 -6.90 20.87
C GLU A 297 8.86 -6.30 19.76
N PHE A 298 9.30 -6.40 18.51
CA PHE A 298 8.49 -6.02 17.36
C PHE A 298 7.19 -6.80 17.30
N VAL A 299 7.24 -8.14 17.44
CA VAL A 299 6.04 -8.98 17.47
C VAL A 299 5.13 -8.61 18.63
N ARG A 300 5.68 -8.30 19.81
CA ARG A 300 4.91 -7.79 20.95
C ARG A 300 4.20 -6.49 20.58
N ALA A 301 4.88 -5.55 19.96
CA ALA A 301 4.28 -4.30 19.51
C ALA A 301 3.15 -4.53 18.50
N LEU A 302 3.29 -5.50 17.58
CA LEU A 302 2.26 -5.88 16.61
C LEU A 302 1.01 -6.49 17.27
N THR A 303 1.17 -7.32 18.31
CA THR A 303 0.05 -7.99 18.99
C THR A 303 -0.69 -7.08 19.98
N HIS A 304 -0.03 -6.02 20.47
CA HIS A 304 -0.59 -5.06 21.43
C HIS A 304 -1.19 -3.80 20.80
N ARG A 305 -1.27 -3.70 19.47
CA ARG A 305 -1.85 -2.52 18.82
C ARG A 305 -3.32 -2.35 19.19
N ARG A 306 -3.72 -1.10 19.46
CA ARG A 306 -5.13 -0.73 19.67
C ARG A 306 -5.97 -1.00 18.41
N HIS A 307 -5.40 -0.73 17.24
CA HIS A 307 -6.04 -0.95 15.94
C HIS A 307 -5.26 -1.99 15.13
N ARG A 308 -5.97 -2.98 14.57
CA ARG A 308 -5.40 -4.06 13.73
C ARG A 308 -4.26 -4.84 14.39
N ALA A 309 -4.46 -5.28 15.64
CA ALA A 309 -3.55 -6.22 16.28
C ALA A 309 -3.34 -7.45 15.39
N MET A 310 -2.08 -7.79 15.10
CA MET A 310 -1.74 -8.94 14.27
C MET A 310 -1.29 -10.08 15.17
N PHE A 311 -1.91 -11.24 15.02
CA PHE A 311 -1.58 -12.45 15.79
C PHE A 311 -1.06 -13.59 14.91
N GLU A 312 -1.44 -13.61 13.63
CA GLU A 312 -1.16 -14.70 12.69
C GLU A 312 -0.71 -14.13 11.34
N LEU A 313 0.18 -14.85 10.67
CA LEU A 313 0.61 -14.54 9.30
C LEU A 313 -0.40 -15.04 8.27
N LEU A 314 -0.59 -14.28 7.20
CA LEU A 314 -1.30 -14.79 6.02
C LEU A 314 -0.52 -15.98 5.43
N PRO A 315 -1.19 -16.96 4.80
CA PRO A 315 -0.53 -18.11 4.19
C PRO A 315 0.65 -17.76 3.27
N PRO A 316 0.56 -16.75 2.39
CA PRO A 316 1.70 -16.35 1.56
C PRO A 316 2.87 -15.77 2.36
N GLN A 317 2.60 -15.04 3.44
CA GLN A 317 3.63 -14.49 4.32
C GLN A 317 4.34 -15.59 5.10
N ARG A 318 3.58 -16.55 5.64
CA ARG A 318 4.10 -17.72 6.33
C ARG A 318 4.97 -18.57 5.39
N ALA A 319 4.51 -18.79 4.15
CA ALA A 319 5.28 -19.51 3.14
C ALA A 319 6.61 -18.79 2.82
N ALA A 320 6.57 -17.47 2.61
CA ALA A 320 7.79 -16.69 2.37
C ALA A 320 8.79 -16.78 3.55
N LEU A 321 8.30 -16.62 4.79
CA LEU A 321 9.14 -16.59 5.99
C LEU A 321 9.68 -17.97 6.38
N LEU A 322 8.82 -18.99 6.44
CA LEU A 322 9.16 -20.31 7.00
C LEU A 322 9.53 -21.37 5.98
N GLU A 323 9.00 -21.28 4.75
CA GLU A 323 9.13 -22.36 3.75
C GLU A 323 10.13 -21.97 2.66
N GLN A 324 10.21 -20.69 2.35
CA GLN A 324 11.11 -20.13 1.35
C GLN A 324 12.24 -19.30 1.98
N ASN A 325 12.53 -19.46 3.28
CA ASN A 325 13.74 -18.91 3.91
C ASN A 325 14.03 -17.42 3.62
N LEU A 326 13.01 -16.54 3.63
CA LEU A 326 13.18 -15.10 3.39
C LEU A 326 14.30 -14.45 4.25
N LEU A 327 14.49 -14.97 5.46
CA LEU A 327 15.44 -14.44 6.44
C LEU A 327 16.83 -15.11 6.37
N ASP A 328 17.08 -15.93 5.34
CA ASP A 328 18.40 -16.50 5.10
C ASP A 328 19.42 -15.39 4.80
N GLN A 329 20.49 -15.35 5.61
CA GLN A 329 21.55 -14.35 5.52
C GLN A 329 22.46 -14.58 4.31
N ALA A 330 22.50 -15.80 3.77
CA ALA A 330 23.27 -16.12 2.57
C ALA A 330 22.63 -15.57 1.28
N LYS A 331 21.35 -15.18 1.35
CA LYS A 331 20.60 -14.64 0.22
C LYS A 331 20.74 -13.13 0.20
N THR A 332 21.53 -12.60 -0.75
CA THR A 332 21.80 -11.17 -0.87
C THR A 332 20.84 -10.47 -1.83
N ALA A 333 20.14 -11.18 -2.71
CA ALA A 333 19.13 -10.60 -3.59
C ALA A 333 17.86 -11.44 -3.59
N ILE A 334 16.77 -10.88 -3.07
CA ILE A 334 15.48 -11.56 -2.97
C ILE A 334 14.43 -10.76 -3.75
N VAL A 335 13.71 -11.43 -4.64
CA VAL A 335 12.50 -10.86 -5.29
C VAL A 335 11.29 -11.58 -4.72
N VAL A 336 10.35 -10.82 -4.17
CA VAL A 336 9.09 -11.35 -3.63
C VAL A 336 7.95 -10.96 -4.57
N ASP A 337 7.37 -11.98 -5.19
CA ASP A 337 6.16 -11.90 -5.99
C ASP A 337 4.94 -12.22 -5.12
N LEU A 338 4.21 -11.17 -4.77
CA LEU A 338 3.01 -11.23 -3.94
C LEU A 338 1.91 -10.35 -4.53
N PRO A 339 0.64 -10.73 -4.41
CA PRO A 339 -0.47 -9.80 -4.64
C PRO A 339 -0.34 -8.55 -3.75
N THR A 340 -0.85 -7.41 -4.17
CA THR A 340 -0.81 -6.15 -3.40
C THR A 340 -1.44 -6.29 -2.01
N SER A 341 -2.48 -7.12 -1.88
CA SER A 341 -3.16 -7.47 -0.62
C SER A 341 -2.50 -8.63 0.16
N GLY A 342 -1.39 -9.19 -0.31
CA GLY A 342 -0.65 -10.28 0.33
C GLY A 342 0.24 -9.85 1.51
N GLY A 343 0.23 -8.56 1.87
CA GLY A 343 0.96 -8.02 3.02
C GLY A 343 2.47 -7.95 2.83
N LYS A 344 2.92 -7.41 1.68
CA LYS A 344 4.34 -7.22 1.32
C LYS A 344 5.13 -6.38 2.33
N THR A 345 4.49 -5.35 2.89
CA THR A 345 5.16 -4.46 3.86
C THR A 345 5.64 -5.21 5.10
N LEU A 346 4.87 -6.19 5.61
CA LEU A 346 5.27 -6.98 6.77
C LEU A 346 6.50 -7.86 6.48
N ILE A 347 6.57 -8.42 5.26
CA ILE A 347 7.73 -9.18 4.77
C ILE A 347 8.96 -8.28 4.68
N ALA A 348 8.80 -7.06 4.15
CA ALA A 348 9.88 -6.08 4.16
C ALA A 348 10.33 -5.79 5.59
N GLN A 349 9.43 -5.54 6.54
CA GLN A 349 9.79 -5.25 7.93
C GLN A 349 10.62 -6.36 8.58
N PHE A 350 10.26 -7.63 8.40
CA PHE A 350 11.08 -8.74 8.91
C PHE A 350 12.45 -8.81 8.24
N ARG A 351 12.55 -8.55 6.94
CA ARG A 351 13.84 -8.51 6.23
C ARG A 351 14.69 -7.30 6.66
N ILE A 352 14.07 -6.15 6.93
CA ILE A 352 14.71 -4.96 7.48
C ILE A 352 15.33 -5.27 8.85
N LEU A 353 14.56 -5.88 9.76
CA LEU A 353 15.06 -6.29 11.07
C LEU A 353 16.22 -7.29 10.97
N GLN A 354 16.12 -8.25 10.06
CA GLN A 354 17.21 -9.20 9.81
C GLN A 354 18.48 -8.50 9.31
N ALA A 355 18.35 -7.56 8.37
CA ALA A 355 19.49 -6.82 7.82
C ALA A 355 20.11 -5.89 8.87
N LEU A 356 19.31 -5.12 9.62
CA LEU A 356 19.81 -4.26 10.70
C LEU A 356 20.54 -5.08 11.77
N ASN A 357 20.02 -6.23 12.16
CA ASN A 357 20.72 -7.13 13.09
C ASN A 357 22.02 -7.70 12.52
N GLN A 358 22.07 -8.00 11.21
CA GLN A 358 23.28 -8.51 10.56
C GLN A 358 24.39 -7.46 10.48
N PHE A 359 24.03 -6.18 10.35
CA PHE A 359 24.97 -5.06 10.17
C PHE A 359 25.06 -4.13 11.40
N ASP A 360 24.57 -4.57 12.57
CA ASP A 360 24.50 -3.77 13.80
C ASP A 360 25.90 -3.28 14.23
N ALA A 361 26.92 -4.14 14.11
CA ALA A 361 28.32 -3.82 14.44
C ALA A 361 28.96 -2.74 13.55
N ASP A 362 28.49 -2.61 12.30
CA ASP A 362 28.97 -1.61 11.35
C ASP A 362 28.03 -0.38 11.29
N CYS A 363 27.03 -0.28 12.19
CA CYS A 363 25.97 0.73 12.15
C CYS A 363 25.23 0.79 10.79
N GLY A 364 25.04 -0.35 10.13
CA GLY A 364 24.48 -0.40 8.78
C GLY A 364 23.04 0.14 8.70
N TRP A 365 22.69 0.70 7.55
CA TRP A 365 21.39 1.35 7.33
C TRP A 365 20.60 0.71 6.19
N VAL A 366 19.30 1.00 6.15
CA VAL A 366 18.40 0.49 5.12
C VAL A 366 17.81 1.61 4.28
N ALA A 367 17.87 1.47 2.96
CA ALA A 367 17.15 2.32 2.02
C ALA A 367 15.80 1.68 1.66
N TYR A 368 14.68 2.35 1.95
CA TYR A 368 13.36 1.95 1.47
C TYR A 368 12.95 2.86 0.31
N VAL A 369 12.94 2.30 -0.90
CA VAL A 369 12.70 3.02 -2.15
C VAL A 369 11.26 2.83 -2.60
N VAL A 370 10.58 3.93 -2.87
CA VAL A 370 9.18 3.95 -3.33
C VAL A 370 9.03 4.79 -4.59
N PRO A 371 8.12 4.42 -5.52
CA PRO A 371 7.98 5.11 -6.79
C PRO A 371 7.53 6.57 -6.70
N THR A 372 6.81 6.98 -5.65
CA THR A 372 6.22 8.33 -5.57
C THR A 372 6.41 8.98 -4.20
N ARG A 373 6.43 10.32 -4.17
CA ARG A 373 6.54 11.13 -2.95
C ARG A 373 5.41 10.87 -1.95
N ALA A 374 4.19 10.71 -2.45
CA ALA A 374 3.04 10.40 -1.61
C ALA A 374 3.20 9.05 -0.91
N LEU A 375 3.69 8.05 -1.65
CA LEU A 375 3.98 6.74 -1.08
C LEU A 375 5.17 6.79 -0.09
N ALA A 376 6.13 7.71 -0.28
CA ALA A 376 7.23 7.92 0.68
C ALA A 376 6.71 8.40 2.02
N ALA A 377 5.85 9.41 2.02
CA ALA A 377 5.20 9.89 3.24
C ALA A 377 4.35 8.80 3.89
N GLN A 378 3.60 8.01 3.10
CA GLN A 378 2.79 6.91 3.62
C GLN A 378 3.62 5.80 4.27
N ILE A 379 4.65 5.30 3.59
CA ILE A 379 5.51 4.25 4.11
C ILE A 379 6.30 4.75 5.32
N THR A 380 6.78 5.98 5.31
CA THR A 380 7.47 6.58 6.47
C THR A 380 6.58 6.59 7.70
N ARG A 381 5.35 7.10 7.59
CA ARG A 381 4.37 7.10 8.69
C ARG A 381 4.17 5.69 9.25
N ARG A 382 3.94 4.73 8.37
CA ARG A 382 3.71 3.33 8.76
C ARG A 382 4.94 2.71 9.42
N LEU A 383 6.13 2.87 8.85
CA LEU A 383 7.35 2.33 9.42
C LEU A 383 7.68 2.98 10.77
N ARG A 384 7.46 4.30 10.94
CA ARG A 384 7.61 4.98 12.24
C ARG A 384 6.69 4.37 13.28
N GLN A 385 5.38 4.27 13.00
CA GLN A 385 4.42 3.63 13.90
C GLN A 385 4.84 2.20 14.27
N ASP A 386 5.32 1.44 13.29
CA ASP A 386 5.61 0.02 13.44
C ASP A 386 6.92 -0.24 14.19
N PHE A 387 7.92 0.65 14.06
CA PHE A 387 9.26 0.50 14.59
C PHE A 387 9.59 1.38 15.81
N ASN A 388 8.78 2.40 16.10
CA ASN A 388 8.93 3.24 17.29
C ASN A 388 9.03 2.44 18.61
N PRO A 389 8.26 1.35 18.83
CA PRO A 389 8.35 0.58 20.07
C PRO A 389 9.68 -0.14 20.32
N ILE A 390 10.55 -0.24 19.30
CA ILE A 390 11.87 -0.90 19.39
C ILE A 390 13.02 0.05 19.06
N ASP A 391 12.78 1.37 19.15
CA ASP A 391 13.78 2.43 18.98
C ASP A 391 14.51 2.43 17.62
N ILE A 392 13.85 1.94 16.57
CA ILE A 392 14.36 2.03 15.20
C ILE A 392 13.87 3.34 14.57
N ARG A 393 14.79 4.32 14.51
CA ARG A 393 14.60 5.62 13.85
C ARG A 393 14.39 5.49 12.33
N VAL A 394 13.30 6.07 11.84
CA VAL A 394 12.92 6.10 10.42
C VAL A 394 12.81 7.54 9.93
N GLU A 395 13.59 7.85 8.89
CA GLU A 395 13.62 9.18 8.27
C GLU A 395 13.19 9.13 6.80
N GLN A 396 12.71 10.28 6.33
CA GLN A 396 12.28 10.47 4.94
C GLN A 396 13.12 11.57 4.30
N LEU A 397 13.57 11.33 3.08
CA LEU A 397 14.08 12.39 2.23
C LEU A 397 12.94 13.13 1.52
N SER A 398 13.08 14.44 1.41
CA SER A 398 12.17 15.30 0.64
C SER A 398 12.10 14.84 -0.81
N GLY A 399 10.97 15.15 -1.45
CA GLY A 399 10.79 14.90 -2.87
C GLY A 399 11.41 15.96 -3.78
N ALA A 400 12.21 16.87 -3.23
CA ALA A 400 12.98 17.82 -4.00
C ALA A 400 14.09 17.09 -4.76
N VAL A 401 14.45 17.59 -5.95
CA VAL A 401 15.49 17.00 -6.79
C VAL A 401 16.89 17.24 -6.22
N GLU A 402 17.02 18.01 -5.14
CA GLU A 402 18.30 18.31 -4.50
C GLU A 402 18.29 17.98 -3.02
N VAL A 403 19.48 17.74 -2.44
CA VAL A 403 19.65 17.54 -1.00
C VAL A 403 19.75 18.92 -0.34
N ASP A 404 18.81 19.24 0.55
CA ASP A 404 18.85 20.50 1.30
C ASP A 404 19.86 20.44 2.46
N THR A 405 20.11 21.59 3.10
CA THR A 405 21.09 21.71 4.20
C THR A 405 20.77 20.85 5.41
N PHE A 406 19.49 20.63 5.71
CA PHE A 406 19.04 19.82 6.83
C PHE A 406 19.19 18.33 6.56
N GLU A 407 18.84 17.91 5.35
CA GLU A 407 19.08 16.56 4.87
C GLU A 407 20.58 16.25 4.83
N ASP A 408 21.41 17.20 4.39
CA ASP A 408 22.86 17.00 4.33
C ASP A 408 23.45 16.73 5.72
N ARG A 409 23.08 17.55 6.71
CA ARG A 409 23.45 17.35 8.11
C ARG A 409 23.01 15.98 8.61
N MET A 410 21.75 15.62 8.41
CA MET A 410 21.21 14.30 8.80
C MET A 410 21.95 13.13 8.12
N LEU A 411 22.43 13.29 6.88
CA LEU A 411 23.15 12.22 6.18
C LEU A 411 24.60 12.08 6.66
N ALA A 412 25.24 13.18 7.05
CA ALA A 412 26.64 13.24 7.45
C ALA A 412 26.90 13.00 8.95
N GLU A 413 25.87 13.10 9.80
CA GLU A 413 25.98 12.90 11.26
C GLU A 413 26.53 11.51 11.64
N GLU A 414 27.57 11.48 12.48
CA GLU A 414 28.27 10.25 12.89
C GLU A 414 27.47 9.38 13.87
N GLU A 415 26.52 9.95 14.63
CA GLU A 415 25.71 9.23 15.64
C GLU A 415 24.58 8.35 15.05
N ALA A 416 24.64 8.06 13.74
CA ALA A 416 23.65 7.27 13.02
C ALA A 416 22.20 7.78 13.26
N PRO A 417 21.85 9.00 12.83
CA PRO A 417 20.55 9.62 13.15
C PRO A 417 19.34 8.82 12.67
N PHE A 418 19.52 7.93 11.70
CA PHE A 418 18.49 7.03 11.22
C PHE A 418 18.99 5.59 11.08
N HIS A 419 18.08 4.62 11.18
CA HIS A 419 18.34 3.24 10.79
C HIS A 419 17.76 2.95 9.40
N ILE A 420 16.65 3.61 9.06
CA ILE A 420 15.91 3.43 7.81
C ILE A 420 15.69 4.79 7.16
N LEU A 421 15.99 4.88 5.86
CA LEU A 421 15.79 6.07 5.05
C LEU A 421 14.81 5.78 3.91
N VAL A 422 13.68 6.48 3.89
CA VAL A 422 12.65 6.35 2.86
C VAL A 422 12.85 7.42 1.78
N ALA A 423 12.95 7.02 0.52
CA ALA A 423 13.26 7.93 -0.58
C ALA A 423 12.62 7.51 -1.91
N THR A 424 12.52 8.46 -2.85
CA THR A 424 12.25 8.13 -4.27
C THR A 424 13.54 7.67 -4.98
N PRO A 425 13.45 6.96 -6.11
CA PRO A 425 14.63 6.52 -6.84
C PRO A 425 15.58 7.66 -7.22
N GLU A 426 15.04 8.79 -7.65
CA GLU A 426 15.80 9.98 -8.02
C GLU A 426 16.63 10.50 -6.85
N LYS A 427 15.98 10.65 -5.69
CA LYS A 427 16.61 11.20 -4.51
C LYS A 427 17.70 10.28 -3.96
N LEU A 428 17.43 8.97 -3.90
CA LEU A 428 18.42 8.01 -3.44
C LEU A 428 19.63 7.96 -4.38
N SER A 429 19.41 8.03 -5.70
CA SER A 429 20.50 8.06 -6.68
C SER A 429 21.48 9.20 -6.40
N LEU A 430 20.99 10.39 -6.07
CA LEU A 430 21.84 11.54 -5.71
C LEU A 430 22.60 11.33 -4.40
N VAL A 431 21.95 10.78 -3.38
CA VAL A 431 22.59 10.50 -2.08
C VAL A 431 23.72 9.48 -2.21
N ILE A 432 23.50 8.41 -2.98
CA ILE A 432 24.51 7.37 -3.21
C ILE A 432 25.69 7.91 -4.03
N ARG A 433 25.42 8.67 -5.10
CA ARG A 433 26.49 9.25 -5.94
C ARG A 433 27.38 10.23 -5.19
N ASN A 434 26.80 11.03 -4.31
CA ASN A 434 27.55 12.00 -3.51
C ASN A 434 28.29 11.37 -2.32
N SER A 435 28.17 10.04 -2.10
CA SER A 435 28.85 9.30 -1.02
C SER A 435 28.72 9.92 0.38
N LYS A 436 27.59 10.55 0.67
CA LYS A 436 27.42 11.36 1.90
C LYS A 436 27.34 10.55 3.19
N ILE A 437 27.09 9.24 3.10
CA ILE A 437 26.84 8.38 4.26
C ILE A 437 28.07 7.49 4.51
N ASN A 438 28.81 7.76 5.60
CA ASN A 438 30.05 7.07 5.97
C ASN A 438 29.85 5.69 6.63
N ARG A 439 28.73 5.01 6.36
CA ARG A 439 28.35 3.72 6.97
C ARG A 439 27.67 2.82 5.93
N PRO A 440 27.81 1.48 6.04
CA PRO A 440 27.41 0.58 4.97
C PRO A 440 25.89 0.54 4.79
N LEU A 441 25.45 0.59 3.54
CA LEU A 441 24.09 0.25 3.14
C LEU A 441 23.90 -1.26 3.30
N ALA A 442 23.08 -1.67 4.27
CA ALA A 442 22.82 -3.06 4.61
C ALA A 442 21.76 -3.71 3.69
N LEU A 443 20.71 -2.94 3.33
CA LEU A 443 19.60 -3.43 2.53
C LEU A 443 18.96 -2.30 1.72
N VAL A 444 18.63 -2.60 0.46
CA VAL A 444 17.71 -1.82 -0.35
C VAL A 444 16.40 -2.57 -0.48
N VAL A 445 15.32 -1.98 0.01
CA VAL A 445 13.96 -2.44 -0.25
C VAL A 445 13.40 -1.61 -1.40
N MET A 446 13.17 -2.22 -2.56
CA MET A 446 12.52 -1.57 -3.69
C MET A 446 11.04 -2.00 -3.74
N ASP A 447 10.16 -1.10 -3.36
CA ASP A 447 8.72 -1.33 -3.40
C ASP A 447 8.14 -1.00 -4.78
N GLU A 448 7.10 -1.73 -5.18
CA GLU A 448 6.52 -1.68 -6.52
C GLU A 448 7.59 -1.75 -7.64
N ALA A 449 8.54 -2.68 -7.51
CA ALA A 449 9.69 -2.82 -8.39
C ALA A 449 9.33 -3.13 -9.86
N GLN A 450 8.08 -3.49 -10.16
CA GLN A 450 7.57 -3.59 -11.53
C GLN A 450 7.60 -2.25 -12.30
N ASN A 451 7.77 -1.12 -11.61
CA ASN A 451 7.98 0.19 -12.26
C ASN A 451 9.27 0.26 -13.11
N LEU A 452 10.13 -0.77 -13.10
CA LEU A 452 11.26 -0.94 -14.03
C LEU A 452 10.85 -0.92 -15.51
N GLU A 453 9.61 -1.30 -15.84
CA GLU A 453 9.05 -1.22 -17.20
C GLU A 453 8.51 0.17 -17.57
N ASN A 454 8.35 1.06 -16.58
CA ASN A 454 7.66 2.32 -16.79
C ASN A 454 8.40 3.20 -17.80
N THR A 455 7.66 3.81 -18.73
CA THR A 455 8.18 4.66 -19.80
C THR A 455 9.05 5.81 -19.30
N ASN A 456 8.65 6.44 -18.19
CA ASN A 456 9.24 7.69 -17.69
C ASN A 456 10.26 7.47 -16.56
N ARG A 457 10.15 6.38 -15.79
CA ARG A 457 10.99 6.13 -14.60
C ARG A 457 11.75 4.81 -14.60
N GLY A 458 11.49 3.92 -15.56
CA GLY A 458 12.07 2.57 -15.59
C GLY A 458 13.60 2.59 -15.63
N LEU A 459 14.17 3.43 -16.50
CA LEU A 459 15.64 3.60 -16.60
C LEU A 459 16.26 4.11 -15.30
N ARG A 460 15.60 5.04 -14.59
CA ARG A 460 16.10 5.59 -13.31
C ARG A 460 16.25 4.51 -12.26
N ILE A 461 15.23 3.66 -12.12
CA ILE A 461 15.23 2.56 -11.15
C ILE A 461 16.32 1.55 -11.52
N GLU A 462 16.44 1.21 -12.80
CA GLU A 462 17.47 0.28 -13.28
C GLU A 462 18.88 0.82 -13.00
N PHE A 463 19.13 2.09 -13.30
CA PHE A 463 20.41 2.75 -13.05
C PHE A 463 20.71 2.87 -11.57
N LEU A 464 19.73 3.22 -10.73
CA LEU A 464 19.90 3.25 -9.28
C LEU A 464 20.35 1.89 -8.74
N LEU A 465 19.67 0.81 -9.12
CA LEU A 465 20.01 -0.53 -8.65
C LEU A 465 21.41 -0.97 -9.14
N ALA A 466 21.75 -0.65 -10.39
CA ALA A 466 23.08 -0.90 -10.95
C ALA A 466 24.17 -0.10 -10.22
N THR A 467 23.92 1.18 -9.93
CA THR A 467 24.84 2.04 -9.16
C THR A 467 25.03 1.50 -7.74
N ILE A 468 23.95 1.14 -7.02
CA ILE A 468 24.08 0.56 -5.67
C ILE A 468 24.86 -0.76 -5.72
N LYS A 469 24.60 -1.63 -6.70
CA LYS A 469 25.35 -2.88 -6.85
C LYS A 469 26.86 -2.64 -7.02
N ARG A 470 27.23 -1.53 -7.67
CA ARG A 470 28.61 -1.12 -7.92
C ARG A 470 29.25 -0.46 -6.68
N GLU A 471 28.62 0.58 -6.17
CA GLU A 471 29.17 1.45 -5.12
C GLU A 471 28.99 0.89 -3.70
N CYS A 472 27.99 0.04 -3.49
CA CYS A 472 27.66 -0.54 -2.18
C CYS A 472 27.77 -2.07 -2.24
N PRO A 473 28.98 -2.66 -2.31
CA PRO A 473 29.17 -4.10 -2.53
C PRO A 473 28.62 -4.99 -1.41
N LYS A 474 28.47 -4.44 -0.19
CA LYS A 474 27.87 -5.11 0.97
C LYS A 474 26.32 -5.08 0.97
N ALA A 475 25.68 -4.32 0.07
CA ALA A 475 24.25 -4.12 0.10
C ALA A 475 23.47 -5.37 -0.33
N ASN A 476 22.46 -5.73 0.47
CA ASN A 476 21.46 -6.70 0.09
C ASN A 476 20.30 -6.02 -0.67
N PHE A 477 19.55 -6.78 -1.46
CA PHE A 477 18.41 -6.31 -2.24
C PHE A 477 17.14 -7.11 -1.87
N LEU A 478 16.05 -6.40 -1.61
CA LEU A 478 14.70 -6.94 -1.52
C LEU A 478 13.82 -6.19 -2.51
N LEU A 479 13.33 -6.87 -3.54
CA LEU A 479 12.41 -6.30 -4.53
C LEU A 479 11.00 -6.83 -4.28
N LEU A 480 10.04 -5.93 -4.11
CA LEU A 480 8.64 -6.28 -3.92
C LEU A 480 7.87 -5.95 -5.20
N MET A 481 7.24 -6.96 -5.81
CA MET A 481 6.47 -6.78 -7.05
C MET A 481 5.30 -7.76 -7.11
N PRO A 482 4.20 -7.45 -7.81
CA PRO A 482 3.09 -8.38 -8.06
C PRO A 482 3.12 -8.92 -9.51
N TYR A 483 2.72 -10.17 -9.70
CA TYR A 483 2.39 -10.76 -11.00
C TYR A 483 3.55 -10.73 -12.02
N VAL A 484 4.74 -11.16 -11.61
CA VAL A 484 5.92 -11.17 -12.49
C VAL A 484 6.33 -12.59 -12.86
N GLU A 485 6.22 -12.89 -14.15
CA GLU A 485 6.84 -14.09 -14.74
C GLU A 485 8.37 -13.93 -14.78
N SER A 486 9.11 -15.01 -14.51
CA SER A 486 10.58 -15.05 -14.61
C SER A 486 11.34 -14.10 -13.66
N SER A 487 10.84 -13.91 -12.43
CA SER A 487 11.51 -13.11 -11.37
C SER A 487 12.94 -13.58 -11.05
N GLU A 488 13.26 -14.84 -11.36
CA GLU A 488 14.62 -15.40 -11.26
C GLU A 488 15.67 -14.62 -12.05
N THR A 489 15.33 -14.10 -13.23
CA THR A 489 16.27 -13.33 -14.06
C THR A 489 16.72 -12.06 -13.34
N ILE A 490 15.80 -11.40 -12.64
CA ILE A 490 16.09 -10.19 -11.85
C ILE A 490 16.97 -10.54 -10.65
N THR A 491 16.67 -11.66 -9.97
CA THR A 491 17.49 -12.10 -8.83
C THR A 491 18.92 -12.44 -9.24
N ARG A 492 19.10 -13.10 -10.39
CA ARG A 492 20.42 -13.39 -10.96
C ARG A 492 21.15 -12.14 -11.40
N TRP A 493 20.42 -11.13 -11.88
CA TRP A 493 21.01 -9.84 -12.23
C TRP A 493 21.53 -9.09 -11.00
N LEU A 494 20.79 -9.04 -9.89
CA LEU A 494 21.19 -8.29 -8.70
C LEU A 494 22.18 -9.03 -7.81
N ALA A 495 22.07 -10.36 -7.71
CA ALA A 495 22.93 -11.14 -6.84
C ALA A 495 24.42 -11.02 -7.23
N GLN A 496 25.28 -11.12 -6.21
CA GLN A 496 26.73 -11.20 -6.38
C GLN A 496 27.16 -12.60 -6.85
N ASP A 497 26.38 -13.63 -6.50
CA ASP A 497 26.53 -15.04 -6.89
C ASP A 497 25.15 -15.59 -7.31
N ILE A 498 25.10 -16.49 -8.28
CA ILE A 498 23.89 -17.22 -8.71
C ILE A 498 23.16 -17.84 -7.50
N ASN A 499 23.90 -18.39 -6.53
CA ASN A 499 23.32 -19.02 -5.35
C ASN A 499 22.82 -18.04 -4.29
N ALA A 500 23.24 -16.77 -4.36
CA ALA A 500 22.81 -15.70 -3.46
C ALA A 500 21.51 -15.02 -3.92
N GLY A 501 21.07 -15.29 -5.15
CA GLY A 501 19.77 -14.86 -5.68
C GLY A 501 18.64 -15.80 -5.27
N GLN A 502 17.48 -15.24 -4.94
CA GLN A 502 16.28 -16.02 -4.65
C GLN A 502 15.00 -15.34 -5.12
N ALA A 503 14.23 -16.06 -5.92
CA ALA A 503 12.86 -15.67 -6.27
C ALA A 503 11.89 -16.38 -5.32
N ILE A 504 11.03 -15.59 -4.68
CA ILE A 504 9.91 -16.06 -3.88
C ILE A 504 8.65 -15.74 -4.69
N SER A 505 8.07 -16.76 -5.34
CA SER A 505 6.77 -16.61 -6.02
C SER A 505 5.74 -17.52 -5.37
N LEU A 506 4.56 -16.95 -5.14
CA LEU A 506 3.47 -17.59 -4.41
C LEU A 506 2.28 -17.94 -5.32
N GLY A 507 2.47 -17.81 -6.65
CA GLY A 507 1.54 -18.33 -7.66
C GLY A 507 1.34 -19.85 -7.61
N THR A 508 2.10 -20.56 -6.79
CA THR A 508 1.99 -22.01 -6.50
C THR A 508 1.12 -22.32 -5.28
N THR A 509 0.69 -21.31 -4.51
CA THR A 509 -0.24 -21.49 -3.39
C THR A 509 -1.69 -21.33 -3.89
N PRO A 510 -2.66 -22.11 -3.37
CA PRO A 510 -4.07 -21.95 -3.72
C PRO A 510 -4.71 -20.73 -3.06
N TRP A 511 -4.00 -20.08 -2.13
CA TRP A 511 -4.52 -18.93 -1.41
C TRP A 511 -4.70 -17.76 -2.38
N LYS A 512 -5.91 -17.19 -2.35
CA LYS A 512 -6.25 -15.97 -3.08
C LYS A 512 -6.60 -14.88 -2.06
N PRO A 513 -6.13 -13.64 -2.22
CA PRO A 513 -6.44 -12.59 -1.27
C PRO A 513 -7.93 -12.35 -1.09
N ASN A 514 -8.68 -12.30 -2.19
CA ASN A 514 -10.13 -12.25 -2.23
C ASN A 514 -10.66 -12.86 -3.53
N GLU A 515 -11.90 -13.34 -3.50
CA GLU A 515 -12.64 -13.63 -4.72
C GLU A 515 -13.03 -12.31 -5.40
N ARG A 516 -13.00 -12.27 -6.73
CA ARG A 516 -13.22 -11.03 -7.49
C ARG A 516 -14.13 -11.27 -8.67
N ILE A 517 -15.10 -10.39 -8.83
CA ILE A 517 -15.92 -10.31 -10.04
C ILE A 517 -15.35 -9.16 -10.87
N VAL A 518 -14.86 -9.47 -12.07
CA VAL A 518 -14.32 -8.50 -13.01
C VAL A 518 -15.29 -8.39 -14.19
N GLY A 519 -15.57 -7.17 -14.64
CA GLY A 519 -16.56 -6.96 -15.69
C GLY A 519 -16.48 -5.61 -16.37
N ILE A 520 -17.33 -5.44 -17.37
CA ILE A 520 -17.57 -4.14 -18.01
C ILE A 520 -18.98 -3.65 -17.70
N TYR A 521 -19.15 -2.34 -17.49
CA TYR A 521 -20.46 -1.75 -17.25
C TYR A 521 -20.84 -0.71 -18.30
N HIS A 522 -22.14 -0.56 -18.51
CA HIS A 522 -22.70 0.43 -19.41
C HIS A 522 -24.11 0.85 -18.96
N ALA A 523 -24.54 2.04 -19.39
CA ALA A 523 -25.90 2.49 -19.18
C ALA A 523 -26.85 1.83 -20.19
N GLN A 524 -28.03 1.43 -19.71
CA GLN A 524 -29.14 0.92 -20.53
C GLN A 524 -30.39 1.76 -20.28
N SER A 525 -31.16 2.01 -21.34
CA SER A 525 -32.43 2.73 -21.22
C SER A 525 -33.43 1.93 -20.41
N ASP A 526 -34.18 2.59 -19.54
CA ASP A 526 -35.30 2.01 -18.82
C ASP A 526 -36.52 2.92 -18.95
N THR A 527 -37.65 2.36 -19.38
CA THR A 527 -38.90 3.09 -19.62
C THR A 527 -39.86 3.06 -18.44
N SER A 528 -39.54 2.36 -17.35
CA SER A 528 -40.36 2.31 -16.13
C SER A 528 -40.46 3.66 -15.42
N GLU A 529 -39.52 4.58 -15.65
CA GLU A 529 -39.58 5.96 -15.17
C GLU A 529 -39.28 6.98 -16.28
N THR A 530 -39.74 8.22 -16.11
CA THR A 530 -39.41 9.33 -17.02
C THR A 530 -37.91 9.55 -17.09
N ALA A 531 -37.34 9.51 -18.30
CA ALA A 531 -35.88 9.58 -18.53
C ALA A 531 -35.07 8.56 -17.71
N GLY A 532 -35.67 7.39 -17.44
CA GLY A 532 -35.07 6.27 -16.73
C GLY A 532 -33.90 5.64 -17.47
N TRP A 533 -32.95 5.15 -16.69
CA TRP A 533 -31.84 4.34 -17.15
C TRP A 533 -31.37 3.46 -15.99
N ARG A 534 -30.75 2.33 -16.31
CA ARG A 534 -30.12 1.41 -15.36
C ARG A 534 -28.67 1.15 -15.76
N LEU A 535 -27.89 0.66 -14.81
CA LEU A 535 -26.56 0.13 -15.08
C LEU A 535 -26.68 -1.36 -15.39
N ALA A 536 -26.06 -1.78 -16.48
CA ALA A 536 -25.83 -3.18 -16.82
C ALA A 536 -24.34 -3.49 -16.63
N TYR A 537 -24.04 -4.62 -15.99
CA TYR A 537 -22.70 -5.11 -15.67
C TYR A 537 -22.51 -6.49 -16.27
N GLU A 538 -21.66 -6.60 -17.28
CA GLU A 538 -21.30 -7.84 -17.94
C GLU A 538 -20.06 -8.43 -17.27
N THR A 539 -20.20 -9.64 -16.72
CA THR A 539 -19.11 -10.34 -16.06
C THR A 539 -18.17 -10.97 -17.09
N LEU A 540 -16.86 -10.87 -16.85
CA LEU A 540 -15.83 -11.42 -17.71
C LEU A 540 -15.11 -12.55 -16.98
N THR A 541 -15.17 -13.77 -17.53
CA THR A 541 -14.57 -15.00 -16.97
C THR A 541 -13.13 -15.23 -17.44
N THR A 542 -12.53 -14.26 -18.12
CA THR A 542 -11.28 -14.43 -18.89
C THR A 542 -10.00 -14.45 -18.06
N SER A 543 -10.06 -14.20 -16.75
CA SER A 543 -8.89 -14.17 -15.87
C SER A 543 -8.85 -15.40 -14.93
N PRO A 544 -7.69 -16.07 -14.76
CA PRO A 544 -7.55 -17.26 -13.89
C PRO A 544 -7.85 -16.99 -12.41
N ASN A 545 -7.91 -15.72 -12.00
CA ASN A 545 -8.19 -15.30 -10.63
C ASN A 545 -9.54 -14.62 -10.43
N ALA A 546 -10.35 -14.48 -11.49
CA ALA A 546 -11.72 -13.98 -11.40
C ALA A 546 -12.70 -15.13 -11.12
N MET A 547 -13.78 -14.83 -10.42
CA MET A 547 -14.89 -15.76 -10.23
C MET A 547 -15.54 -16.04 -11.60
N PRO A 548 -15.73 -17.32 -11.99
CA PRO A 548 -16.32 -17.68 -13.27
C PRO A 548 -17.84 -17.45 -13.25
N LEU A 549 -18.26 -16.19 -13.39
CA LEU A 549 -19.65 -15.79 -13.57
C LEU A 549 -19.87 -15.36 -15.02
N ALA A 550 -20.87 -15.93 -15.68
CA ALA A 550 -21.28 -15.52 -17.02
C ALA A 550 -22.64 -14.82 -16.98
N GLY A 551 -22.76 -13.70 -17.68
CA GLY A 551 -24.02 -12.99 -17.83
C GLY A 551 -23.87 -11.48 -17.87
N THR A 552 -24.99 -10.81 -18.10
CA THR A 552 -25.14 -9.37 -17.91
C THR A 552 -26.19 -9.16 -16.84
N HIS A 553 -25.85 -8.37 -15.82
CA HIS A 553 -26.63 -8.21 -14.61
C HIS A 553 -26.94 -6.73 -14.37
N TYR A 554 -28.09 -6.42 -13.79
CA TYR A 554 -28.45 -5.02 -13.49
C TYR A 554 -27.86 -4.60 -12.14
N VAL A 555 -27.36 -3.36 -12.07
CA VAL A 555 -26.75 -2.79 -10.87
C VAL A 555 -27.63 -1.68 -10.31
N GLY A 556 -28.04 -1.85 -9.05
CA GLY A 556 -28.94 -0.92 -8.38
C GLY A 556 -30.33 -0.83 -9.03
N GLY A 557 -31.04 0.26 -8.71
CA GLY A 557 -32.35 0.58 -9.26
C GLY A 557 -32.30 1.40 -10.56
N VAL A 558 -33.45 1.94 -10.97
CA VAL A 558 -33.55 2.96 -12.02
C VAL A 558 -32.96 4.26 -11.50
N LYS A 559 -32.16 4.95 -12.34
CA LYS A 559 -31.43 6.19 -11.98
C LYS A 559 -30.67 6.04 -10.65
N PRO A 560 -29.63 5.18 -10.62
CA PRO A 560 -28.80 4.98 -9.43
C PRO A 560 -28.15 6.27 -8.89
N ILE A 561 -28.05 7.30 -9.72
CA ILE A 561 -27.78 8.69 -9.32
C ILE A 561 -28.83 9.62 -9.93
N LYS A 562 -29.03 10.80 -9.33
CA LYS A 562 -30.03 11.81 -9.73
C LYS A 562 -29.67 12.54 -11.04
N VAL A 563 -29.53 11.79 -12.13
CA VAL A 563 -29.11 12.27 -13.45
C VAL A 563 -30.04 11.70 -14.53
N PRO A 564 -30.52 12.53 -15.49
CA PRO A 564 -31.38 12.06 -16.57
C PRO A 564 -30.62 11.20 -17.59
N LYS A 565 -31.33 10.25 -18.23
CA LYS A 565 -30.79 9.39 -19.30
C LYS A 565 -29.96 10.14 -20.35
N SER A 566 -30.36 11.34 -20.76
CA SER A 566 -29.69 12.14 -21.80
C SER A 566 -28.26 12.58 -21.48
N LYS A 567 -27.79 12.41 -20.23
CA LYS A 567 -26.40 12.68 -19.82
C LYS A 567 -25.50 11.45 -19.88
N VAL A 568 -26.07 10.24 -19.87
CA VAL A 568 -25.34 8.97 -19.92
C VAL A 568 -25.56 8.19 -21.23
N LEU A 569 -26.65 8.49 -21.94
CA LEU A 569 -27.02 7.89 -23.22
C LEU A 569 -27.56 8.95 -24.18
N THR A 570 -26.95 9.04 -25.37
CA THR A 570 -27.49 9.83 -26.49
C THR A 570 -27.68 8.92 -27.69
N ARG A 571 -28.91 8.81 -28.22
CA ARG A 571 -29.24 7.92 -29.35
C ARG A 571 -28.73 6.48 -29.14
N ASN A 572 -28.87 5.96 -27.91
CA ASN A 572 -28.36 4.66 -27.46
C ASN A 572 -26.83 4.47 -27.53
N LYS A 573 -26.06 5.54 -27.76
CA LYS A 573 -24.61 5.54 -27.61
C LYS A 573 -24.20 5.93 -26.19
N GLN A 574 -23.21 5.22 -25.66
CA GLN A 574 -22.63 5.49 -24.35
C GLN A 574 -21.96 6.86 -24.33
N GLN A 575 -22.19 7.62 -23.27
CA GLN A 575 -21.54 8.90 -23.00
C GLN A 575 -21.53 9.15 -21.48
N GLY A 576 -20.89 10.22 -21.04
CA GLY A 576 -20.87 10.58 -19.62
C GLY A 576 -20.29 9.45 -18.77
N LEU A 577 -19.20 8.82 -19.22
CA LEU A 577 -18.64 7.62 -18.58
C LEU A 577 -18.33 7.85 -17.10
N GLY A 578 -17.81 9.03 -16.72
CA GLY A 578 -17.64 9.39 -15.32
C GLY A 578 -18.93 9.37 -14.50
N LEU A 579 -20.08 9.77 -15.08
CA LEU A 579 -21.38 9.66 -14.39
C LEU A 579 -21.82 8.19 -14.24
N GLN A 580 -21.51 7.34 -15.22
CA GLN A 580 -21.75 5.89 -15.09
C GLN A 580 -20.85 5.28 -14.01
N THR A 581 -19.58 5.69 -13.92
CA THR A 581 -18.63 5.31 -12.87
C THR A 581 -19.08 5.78 -11.49
N ALA A 582 -19.55 7.01 -11.39
CA ALA A 582 -20.14 7.57 -10.17
C ALA A 582 -21.34 6.75 -9.71
N ALA A 583 -22.22 6.37 -10.63
CA ALA A 583 -23.38 5.56 -10.34
C ALA A 583 -23.04 4.14 -9.85
N MET A 584 -22.08 3.45 -10.50
CA MET A 584 -21.58 2.16 -10.01
C MET A 584 -21.02 2.29 -8.59
N SER A 585 -20.23 3.34 -8.36
CA SER A 585 -19.57 3.57 -7.07
C SER A 585 -20.56 3.92 -5.96
N ALA A 586 -21.59 4.71 -6.26
CA ALA A 586 -22.66 5.05 -5.31
C ALA A 586 -23.48 3.81 -4.88
N VAL A 587 -23.80 2.91 -5.82
CA VAL A 587 -24.51 1.66 -5.49
C VAL A 587 -23.63 0.75 -4.62
N MET A 588 -22.34 0.62 -4.94
CA MET A 588 -21.42 -0.24 -4.17
C MET A 588 -20.99 0.34 -2.83
N ALA A 589 -21.16 1.65 -2.61
CA ALA A 589 -20.84 2.32 -1.35
C ALA A 589 -21.53 1.69 -0.13
N ALA A 590 -22.66 0.98 -0.33
CA ALA A 590 -23.37 0.26 0.71
C ALA A 590 -22.61 -0.97 1.26
N ARG A 591 -21.59 -1.47 0.55
CA ARG A 591 -20.77 -2.62 0.96
C ARG A 591 -19.50 -2.21 1.69
N GLY A 592 -18.99 -1.02 1.39
CA GLY A 592 -17.75 -0.47 1.92
C GLY A 592 -17.17 0.58 0.96
N THR A 593 -15.97 1.07 1.25
CA THR A 593 -15.30 2.10 0.45
C THR A 593 -15.14 1.66 -1.00
N SER A 594 -15.72 2.43 -1.93
CA SER A 594 -15.59 2.24 -3.38
C SER A 594 -14.66 3.29 -3.99
N ILE A 595 -13.82 2.92 -4.96
CA ILE A 595 -12.96 3.86 -5.69
C ILE A 595 -13.53 4.12 -7.10
N ALA A 596 -13.81 5.38 -7.39
CA ALA A 596 -14.26 5.85 -8.71
C ALA A 596 -13.11 6.55 -9.44
N ILE A 597 -12.60 5.99 -10.54
CA ILE A 597 -11.41 6.51 -11.23
C ILE A 597 -11.78 7.20 -12.54
N ALA A 598 -11.34 8.45 -12.66
CA ALA A 598 -11.45 9.26 -13.87
C ALA A 598 -10.08 9.69 -14.42
N ASN A 599 -10.10 10.28 -15.62
CA ASN A 599 -8.95 10.74 -16.39
C ASN A 599 -8.70 12.24 -16.25
N SER A 600 -9.58 12.98 -15.58
CA SER A 600 -9.46 14.43 -15.39
C SER A 600 -10.00 14.85 -14.02
N ILE A 601 -9.37 15.87 -13.44
CA ILE A 601 -9.77 16.47 -12.15
C ILE A 601 -11.22 16.97 -12.20
N ARG A 602 -11.63 17.61 -13.30
CA ARG A 602 -13.00 18.09 -13.48
C ARG A 602 -14.04 16.96 -13.37
N THR A 603 -13.75 15.82 -14.00
CA THR A 603 -14.64 14.66 -13.92
C THR A 603 -14.69 14.11 -12.50
N VAL A 604 -13.56 14.08 -11.78
CA VAL A 604 -13.50 13.64 -10.37
C VAL A 604 -14.45 14.46 -9.50
N TRP A 605 -14.42 15.79 -9.59
CA TRP A 605 -15.35 16.66 -8.86
C TRP A 605 -16.81 16.45 -9.28
N THR A 606 -17.06 16.27 -10.59
CA THR A 606 -18.40 15.97 -11.11
C THR A 606 -18.94 14.66 -10.52
N MET A 607 -18.10 13.62 -10.44
CA MET A 607 -18.46 12.35 -9.82
C MET A 607 -18.77 12.55 -8.33
N ALA A 608 -17.86 13.17 -7.57
CA ALA A 608 -18.01 13.37 -6.13
C ALA A 608 -19.31 14.11 -5.79
N SER A 609 -19.62 15.20 -6.51
CA SER A 609 -20.85 15.98 -6.31
C SER A 609 -22.11 15.15 -6.53
N HIS A 610 -22.21 14.42 -7.65
CA HIS A 610 -23.39 13.60 -7.94
C HIS A 610 -23.55 12.39 -7.02
N ILE A 611 -22.44 11.81 -6.54
CA ILE A 611 -22.47 10.74 -5.54
C ILE A 611 -22.97 11.28 -4.21
N ALA A 612 -22.42 12.41 -3.73
CA ALA A 612 -22.85 13.04 -2.50
C ALA A 612 -24.36 13.34 -2.51
N GLN A 613 -24.87 13.95 -3.58
CA GLN A 613 -26.31 14.22 -3.76
C GLN A 613 -27.22 12.97 -3.77
N SER A 614 -26.64 11.79 -4.02
CA SER A 614 -27.37 10.53 -4.12
C SER A 614 -27.27 9.68 -2.85
N LEU A 615 -26.32 9.96 -1.97
CA LEU A 615 -26.17 9.28 -0.68
C LEU A 615 -26.80 10.12 0.44
N GLN A 616 -27.10 9.48 1.58
CA GLN A 616 -27.57 10.16 2.79
C GLN A 616 -26.39 10.66 3.62
N ASP A 617 -26.54 11.75 4.37
CA ASP A 617 -25.50 12.20 5.30
C ASP A 617 -25.08 11.12 6.30
N LEU A 618 -23.84 11.20 6.77
CA LEU A 618 -23.35 10.39 7.89
C LEU A 618 -23.93 10.96 9.20
N ASP A 619 -24.71 10.15 9.91
CA ASP A 619 -25.30 10.52 11.20
C ASP A 619 -25.11 9.38 12.24
N PRO A 620 -24.31 9.59 13.30
CA PRO A 620 -23.50 10.78 13.56
C PRO A 620 -22.31 10.91 12.60
N LEU A 621 -21.86 12.15 12.36
CA LEU A 621 -20.63 12.41 11.61
C LEU A 621 -19.42 11.98 12.45
N PRO A 622 -18.51 11.11 11.92
CA PRO A 622 -17.29 10.72 12.62
C PRO A 622 -16.42 11.92 13.01
N ASP A 623 -15.82 11.86 14.20
CA ASP A 623 -14.98 12.95 14.74
C ASP A 623 -13.75 13.20 13.85
N GLU A 624 -13.19 12.15 13.26
CA GLU A 624 -12.08 12.20 12.32
C GLU A 624 -12.45 12.94 11.03
N ILE A 625 -13.69 12.80 10.54
CA ILE A 625 -14.16 13.58 9.38
C ILE A 625 -14.29 15.05 9.76
N ARG A 626 -14.84 15.36 10.94
CA ARG A 626 -14.95 16.74 11.44
C ARG A 626 -13.57 17.39 11.56
N LEU A 627 -12.60 16.68 12.13
CA LEU A 627 -11.21 17.11 12.23
C LEU A 627 -10.61 17.49 10.87
N VAL A 628 -10.82 16.64 9.85
CA VAL A 628 -10.34 16.91 8.49
C VAL A 628 -11.10 18.07 7.84
N GLN A 629 -12.40 18.23 8.08
CA GLN A 629 -13.14 19.40 7.61
C GLN A 629 -12.59 20.70 8.22
N ASP A 630 -12.28 20.72 9.52
CA ASP A 630 -11.69 21.89 10.18
C ASP A 630 -10.28 22.20 9.67
N PHE A 631 -9.50 21.16 9.34
CA PHE A 631 -8.22 21.32 8.64
C PHE A 631 -8.41 21.97 7.27
N LEU A 632 -9.38 21.51 6.48
CA LEU A 632 -9.67 22.08 5.16
C LEU A 632 -10.12 23.54 5.23
N ARG A 633 -10.95 23.91 6.23
CA ARG A 633 -11.38 25.30 6.45
C ARG A 633 -10.19 26.21 6.78
N THR A 634 -9.23 25.70 7.53
CA THR A 634 -8.07 26.45 8.03
C THR A 634 -6.96 26.57 6.98
N GLU A 635 -6.55 25.47 6.36
CA GLU A 635 -5.36 25.41 5.49
C GLU A 635 -5.67 25.68 4.00
N ILE A 636 -6.92 25.44 3.57
CA ILE A 636 -7.32 25.55 2.17
C ILE A 636 -8.26 26.74 1.98
N GLU A 637 -9.53 26.56 2.33
CA GLU A 637 -10.59 27.57 2.22
C GLU A 637 -11.89 27.08 2.91
N PRO A 638 -12.65 27.94 3.63
CA PRO A 638 -13.89 27.55 4.30
C PRO A 638 -15.00 27.01 3.39
N SER A 639 -15.07 27.48 2.14
CA SER A 639 -16.06 27.08 1.11
C SER A 639 -15.60 25.91 0.24
N PHE A 640 -14.52 25.21 0.62
CA PHE A 640 -13.96 24.16 -0.20
C PHE A 640 -14.96 22.99 -0.40
N PRO A 641 -15.33 22.62 -1.64
CA PRO A 641 -16.41 21.64 -1.89
C PRO A 641 -16.20 20.26 -1.27
N LEU A 642 -14.95 19.87 -1.00
CA LEU A 642 -14.65 18.60 -0.33
C LEU A 642 -15.27 18.53 1.07
N ILE A 643 -15.43 19.67 1.76
CA ILE A 643 -16.05 19.73 3.08
C ILE A 643 -17.48 19.18 3.01
N ASP A 644 -18.27 19.61 2.03
CA ASP A 644 -19.66 19.18 1.85
C ASP A 644 -19.77 17.72 1.40
N THR A 645 -18.88 17.27 0.51
CA THR A 645 -18.89 15.87 0.06
C THR A 645 -18.48 14.91 1.19
N LEU A 646 -17.63 15.36 2.12
CA LEU A 646 -17.24 14.58 3.30
C LEU A 646 -18.38 14.34 4.30
N ASN A 647 -19.40 15.21 4.37
CA ASN A 647 -20.63 14.93 5.14
C ASN A 647 -21.31 13.63 4.69
N HIS A 648 -21.10 13.28 3.42
CA HIS A 648 -21.61 12.06 2.80
C HIS A 648 -20.52 10.96 2.73
N GLY A 649 -19.39 11.09 3.42
CA GLY A 649 -18.26 10.16 3.30
C GLY A 649 -17.73 10.03 1.87
N VAL A 650 -17.85 11.08 1.04
CA VAL A 650 -17.33 11.12 -0.33
C VAL A 650 -16.07 11.98 -0.35
N GLY A 651 -14.92 11.32 -0.56
CA GLY A 651 -13.61 11.97 -0.67
C GLY A 651 -13.17 12.16 -2.12
N VAL A 652 -12.15 13.01 -2.31
CA VAL A 652 -11.50 13.29 -3.60
C VAL A 652 -10.00 13.09 -3.50
N HIS A 653 -9.36 12.48 -4.50
CA HIS A 653 -7.90 12.28 -4.54
C HIS A 653 -7.32 12.49 -5.94
N HIS A 654 -6.55 13.56 -6.12
CA HIS A 654 -5.88 13.87 -7.38
C HIS A 654 -4.68 14.79 -7.17
N ALA A 655 -3.80 14.90 -8.18
CA ALA A 655 -2.58 15.70 -8.11
C ALA A 655 -2.79 17.22 -7.92
N GLY A 656 -4.02 17.74 -8.10
CA GLY A 656 -4.39 19.12 -7.77
C GLY A 656 -4.78 19.36 -6.30
N LEU A 657 -4.47 18.46 -5.37
CA LEU A 657 -4.63 18.65 -3.93
C LEU A 657 -3.25 18.69 -3.26
N SER A 658 -3.14 19.35 -2.11
CA SER A 658 -1.90 19.32 -1.31
C SER A 658 -1.56 17.91 -0.84
N ASP A 659 -0.27 17.68 -0.55
CA ASP A 659 0.21 16.39 -0.02
C ASP A 659 -0.51 16.04 1.29
N ASP A 660 -0.72 17.04 2.16
CA ASP A 660 -1.42 16.90 3.44
C ASP A 660 -2.89 16.49 3.26
N VAL A 661 -3.63 17.11 2.33
CA VAL A 661 -5.03 16.74 2.05
C VAL A 661 -5.12 15.32 1.50
N ARG A 662 -4.21 14.93 0.58
CA ARG A 662 -4.19 13.56 0.04
C ARG A 662 -3.90 12.54 1.14
N ALA A 663 -2.95 12.84 2.02
CA ALA A 663 -2.60 12.00 3.16
C ALA A 663 -3.77 11.82 4.15
N LEU A 664 -4.56 12.87 4.39
CA LEU A 664 -5.77 12.81 5.23
C LEU A 664 -6.90 12.03 4.54
N MET A 665 -7.09 12.18 3.22
CA MET A 665 -8.07 11.37 2.47
C MET A 665 -7.71 9.88 2.48
N GLU A 666 -6.41 9.57 2.34
CA GLU A 666 -5.89 8.21 2.47
C GLU A 666 -6.12 7.64 3.87
N TRP A 667 -5.86 8.43 4.91
CA TRP A 667 -6.13 8.03 6.30
C TRP A 667 -7.62 7.76 6.55
N LEU A 668 -8.52 8.66 6.14
CA LEU A 668 -9.98 8.47 6.26
C LEU A 668 -10.46 7.23 5.48
N ALA A 669 -9.88 6.95 4.31
CA ALA A 669 -10.16 5.73 3.56
C ALA A 669 -9.65 4.48 4.28
N GLU A 670 -8.45 4.54 4.85
CA GLU A 670 -7.81 3.42 5.55
C GLU A 670 -8.59 2.99 6.80
N ILE A 671 -9.05 3.95 7.60
CA ILE A 671 -9.88 3.70 8.80
C ILE A 671 -11.35 3.40 8.45
N GLY A 672 -11.73 3.51 7.16
CA GLY A 672 -13.04 3.11 6.64
C GLY A 672 -14.16 4.14 6.85
N HIS A 673 -13.82 5.41 7.03
CA HIS A 673 -14.80 6.50 7.15
C HIS A 673 -15.27 7.05 5.80
N LEU A 674 -14.54 6.80 4.71
CA LEU A 674 -15.01 7.11 3.37
C LEU A 674 -15.87 5.98 2.80
N ARG A 675 -17.05 6.33 2.29
CA ARG A 675 -17.92 5.45 1.49
C ARG A 675 -17.49 5.39 0.04
N VAL A 676 -17.03 6.51 -0.52
CA VAL A 676 -16.52 6.59 -1.90
C VAL A 676 -15.30 7.52 -1.96
N LEU A 677 -14.27 7.11 -2.71
CA LEU A 677 -13.12 7.93 -3.04
C LEU A 677 -13.08 8.15 -4.56
N CYS A 678 -13.36 9.39 -4.99
CA CYS A 678 -13.27 9.78 -6.40
C CYS A 678 -11.85 10.24 -6.73
N ALA A 679 -11.22 9.67 -7.75
CA ALA A 679 -9.81 9.87 -7.99
C ALA A 679 -9.37 9.93 -9.45
N THR A 680 -8.19 10.50 -9.70
CA THR A 680 -7.48 10.35 -10.98
C THR A 680 -6.67 9.05 -11.03
N SER A 681 -6.29 8.60 -12.22
CA SER A 681 -5.49 7.38 -12.41
C SER A 681 -4.16 7.36 -11.65
N THR A 682 -3.60 8.50 -11.26
CA THR A 682 -2.42 8.63 -10.38
C THR A 682 -2.55 7.87 -9.06
N ILE A 683 -3.78 7.55 -8.66
CA ILE A 683 -4.05 6.79 -7.44
C ILE A 683 -3.63 5.32 -7.50
N THR A 684 -3.47 4.75 -8.71
CA THR A 684 -3.06 3.35 -8.91
C THR A 684 -1.70 3.03 -8.27
N GLN A 685 -0.83 4.03 -8.22
CA GLN A 685 0.54 3.95 -7.68
C GLN A 685 0.65 4.40 -6.21
N GLY A 686 -0.44 4.88 -5.59
CA GLY A 686 -0.38 5.59 -4.30
C GLY A 686 -1.28 5.08 -3.16
N ILE A 687 -2.24 4.18 -3.42
CA ILE A 687 -3.10 3.62 -2.35
C ILE A 687 -2.51 2.31 -1.84
N ASN A 688 -2.34 2.15 -0.52
CA ASN A 688 -1.95 0.88 0.11
C ASN A 688 -3.04 0.25 1.01
N PHE A 689 -4.31 0.64 0.83
CA PHE A 689 -5.43 0.07 1.58
C PHE A 689 -6.37 -0.72 0.67
N PRO A 690 -6.96 -1.83 1.15
CA PRO A 690 -7.93 -2.60 0.37
C PRO A 690 -9.31 -1.93 0.39
N VAL A 691 -10.03 -2.03 -0.73
CA VAL A 691 -11.36 -1.42 -0.95
C VAL A 691 -12.39 -2.45 -1.38
N SER A 692 -13.70 -2.18 -1.24
CA SER A 692 -14.75 -3.15 -1.60
C SER A 692 -14.88 -3.30 -3.12
N SER A 693 -14.78 -2.19 -3.84
CA SER A 693 -14.95 -2.14 -5.29
C SER A 693 -14.14 -1.03 -5.96
N ILE A 694 -13.80 -1.25 -7.22
CA ILE A 694 -13.05 -0.29 -8.04
C ILE A 694 -13.70 -0.16 -9.40
N PHE A 695 -13.95 1.08 -9.83
CA PHE A 695 -14.57 1.37 -11.12
C PHE A 695 -13.75 2.38 -11.91
N LEU A 696 -13.36 2.00 -13.13
CA LEU A 696 -12.62 2.87 -14.05
C LEU A 696 -13.57 3.39 -15.12
N GLN A 697 -13.54 4.68 -15.40
CA GLN A 697 -14.33 5.25 -16.49
C GLN A 697 -13.76 4.95 -17.89
N SER A 698 -12.48 4.58 -18.00
CA SER A 698 -11.76 4.47 -19.28
C SER A 698 -10.50 3.62 -19.13
N ARG A 699 -10.12 2.92 -20.19
CA ARG A 699 -8.81 2.25 -20.32
C ARG A 699 -7.67 3.20 -20.68
N PHE A 700 -7.98 4.48 -20.92
CA PHE A 700 -7.01 5.51 -21.30
C PHE A 700 -6.81 6.55 -20.20
N VAL A 701 -5.56 6.99 -20.05
CA VAL A 701 -5.11 8.04 -19.14
C VAL A 701 -4.48 9.18 -19.91
N ALA A 702 -4.52 10.39 -19.33
CA ALA A 702 -3.86 11.54 -19.91
C ALA A 702 -2.36 11.53 -19.54
N ASP A 703 -1.49 11.60 -20.54
CA ASP A 703 -0.04 11.73 -20.39
C ASP A 703 0.47 12.82 -21.34
N ASN A 704 1.06 13.90 -20.81
CA ASN A 704 1.64 15.02 -21.57
C ASN A 704 0.85 15.45 -22.83
N GLN A 705 -0.46 15.71 -22.66
CA GLN A 705 -1.43 16.10 -23.70
C GLN A 705 -1.89 14.97 -24.66
N GLN A 706 -1.35 13.77 -24.53
CA GLN A 706 -1.78 12.57 -25.26
C GLN A 706 -2.62 11.65 -24.37
N SER A 707 -3.41 10.80 -25.01
CA SER A 707 -4.24 9.80 -24.33
C SER A 707 -3.62 8.42 -24.55
N VAL A 708 -3.01 7.86 -23.50
CA VAL A 708 -2.28 6.58 -23.55
C VAL A 708 -3.11 5.49 -22.90
N GLU A 709 -3.11 4.28 -23.48
CA GLU A 709 -3.78 3.12 -22.87
C GLU A 709 -3.02 2.68 -21.60
N ILE A 710 -3.73 2.44 -20.50
CA ILE A 710 -3.16 1.92 -19.25
C ILE A 710 -2.54 0.54 -19.54
N SER A 711 -1.41 0.20 -18.92
CA SER A 711 -0.85 -1.15 -19.11
C SER A 711 -1.72 -2.22 -18.43
N PRO A 712 -1.79 -3.46 -18.96
CA PRO A 712 -2.51 -4.55 -18.29
C PRO A 712 -2.04 -4.78 -16.84
N ARG A 713 -0.73 -4.59 -16.57
CA ARG A 713 -0.17 -4.76 -15.22
C ARG A 713 -0.65 -3.66 -14.26
N GLU A 714 -0.71 -2.40 -14.69
CA GLU A 714 -1.28 -1.32 -13.88
C GLU A 714 -2.76 -1.55 -13.56
N PHE A 715 -3.55 -2.02 -14.53
CA PHE A 715 -4.95 -2.39 -14.32
C PHE A 715 -5.09 -3.53 -13.29
N TRP A 716 -4.31 -4.61 -13.44
CA TRP A 716 -4.39 -5.75 -12.52
C TRP A 716 -3.85 -5.45 -11.12
N ASN A 717 -2.87 -4.57 -11.00
CA ASN A 717 -2.38 -4.08 -9.71
C ASN A 717 -3.47 -3.33 -8.97
N LEU A 718 -4.17 -2.43 -9.67
CA LEU A 718 -5.32 -1.73 -9.14
C LEU A 718 -6.45 -2.71 -8.78
N ALA A 719 -6.84 -3.60 -9.70
CA ALA A 719 -7.87 -4.62 -9.47
C ALA A 719 -7.53 -5.58 -8.32
N GLY A 720 -6.25 -5.77 -8.01
CA GLY A 720 -5.75 -6.53 -6.85
C GLY A 720 -6.04 -5.87 -5.50
N ARG A 721 -6.33 -4.56 -5.49
CA ARG A 721 -6.73 -3.80 -4.30
C ARG A 721 -8.23 -3.92 -3.99
N ALA A 722 -9.03 -4.50 -4.92
CA ALA A 722 -10.45 -4.77 -4.70
C ALA A 722 -10.66 -6.07 -3.90
N GLY A 723 -11.51 -5.98 -2.89
CA GLY A 723 -11.69 -6.95 -1.82
C GLY A 723 -10.84 -6.62 -0.58
N ARG A 724 -11.46 -6.65 0.60
CA ARG A 724 -10.78 -6.47 1.90
C ARG A 724 -10.61 -7.83 2.58
N VAL A 725 -9.37 -8.20 2.92
CA VAL A 725 -9.05 -9.45 3.64
C VAL A 725 -9.90 -9.60 4.92
N GLU A 726 -10.28 -8.48 5.56
CA GLU A 726 -10.99 -8.46 6.84
C GLU A 726 -12.49 -8.11 6.77
N HIS A 727 -13.03 -7.64 5.63
CA HIS A 727 -14.40 -7.06 5.59
C HIS A 727 -15.32 -7.55 4.48
N ASP A 728 -14.83 -7.84 3.27
CA ASP A 728 -15.68 -8.22 2.12
C ASP A 728 -15.20 -9.55 1.51
N SER A 729 -16.12 -10.49 1.31
CA SER A 729 -15.81 -11.80 0.72
C SER A 729 -15.51 -11.73 -0.78
N VAL A 730 -16.15 -10.80 -1.51
CA VAL A 730 -16.04 -10.65 -2.98
C VAL A 730 -15.78 -9.20 -3.39
N GLY A 731 -14.62 -8.93 -4.02
CA GLY A 731 -14.30 -7.63 -4.63
C GLY A 731 -14.97 -7.46 -6.00
N VAL A 732 -15.42 -6.24 -6.33
CA VAL A 732 -16.02 -5.94 -7.64
C VAL A 732 -15.16 -4.95 -8.41
N VAL A 733 -14.77 -5.30 -9.62
CA VAL A 733 -13.94 -4.46 -10.50
C VAL A 733 -14.64 -4.24 -11.83
N GLY A 734 -14.91 -2.98 -12.16
CA GLY A 734 -15.58 -2.64 -13.42
C GLY A 734 -14.80 -1.65 -14.27
N LEU A 735 -14.82 -1.86 -15.59
CA LEU A 735 -14.41 -0.87 -16.59
C LEU A 735 -15.63 -0.39 -17.38
N ALA A 736 -15.79 0.93 -17.57
CA ALA A 736 -16.86 1.44 -18.42
C ALA A 736 -16.64 0.98 -19.87
N GLN A 737 -17.69 0.50 -20.52
CA GLN A 737 -17.62 -0.05 -21.88
C GLN A 737 -17.09 0.97 -22.91
N GLY A 738 -17.43 2.24 -22.74
CA GLY A 738 -17.09 3.27 -23.72
C GLY A 738 -17.78 3.05 -25.08
N THR A 739 -17.11 3.47 -26.15
CA THR A 739 -17.62 3.37 -27.53
C THR A 739 -17.34 2.02 -28.18
N ASP A 740 -16.33 1.28 -27.72
CA ASP A 740 -15.90 -0.01 -28.29
C ASP A 740 -15.90 -1.08 -27.20
N ARG A 741 -16.94 -1.92 -27.23
CA ARG A 741 -17.16 -3.00 -26.26
C ARG A 741 -16.09 -4.08 -26.38
N ASP A 742 -15.70 -4.46 -27.59
CA ASP A 742 -14.79 -5.58 -27.81
C ASP A 742 -13.36 -5.20 -27.43
N ALA A 743 -12.94 -3.96 -27.73
CA ALA A 743 -11.65 -3.45 -27.27
C ALA A 743 -11.57 -3.39 -25.73
N ALA A 744 -12.65 -2.97 -25.05
CA ALA A 744 -12.69 -2.97 -23.58
C ALA A 744 -12.59 -4.39 -23.00
N LYS A 745 -13.28 -5.38 -23.59
CA LYS A 745 -13.19 -6.79 -23.20
C LYS A 745 -11.78 -7.34 -23.42
N GLN A 746 -11.22 -7.09 -24.60
CA GLN A 746 -9.87 -7.56 -24.95
C GLN A 746 -8.83 -6.96 -24.01
N PHE A 747 -8.97 -5.67 -23.64
CA PHE A 747 -8.08 -5.03 -22.68
C PHE A 747 -8.09 -5.74 -21.32
N VAL A 748 -9.29 -5.97 -20.76
CA VAL A 748 -9.44 -6.65 -19.46
C VAL A 748 -8.94 -8.11 -19.51
N SER A 749 -9.01 -8.77 -20.67
CA SER A 749 -8.53 -10.15 -20.83
C SER A 749 -7.03 -10.31 -21.07
N ARG A 750 -6.26 -9.22 -21.26
CA ARG A 750 -4.81 -9.31 -21.48
C ARG A 750 -4.11 -9.79 -20.20
N GLN A 751 -3.30 -10.85 -20.32
CA GLN A 751 -2.44 -11.34 -19.24
C GLN A 751 -1.18 -10.46 -19.10
N THR A 752 -0.62 -10.42 -17.90
CA THR A 752 0.66 -9.75 -17.62
C THR A 752 1.82 -10.63 -18.08
N GLY A 753 2.64 -10.17 -19.03
CA GLY A 753 3.85 -10.90 -19.47
C GLY A 753 5.04 -10.73 -18.52
N ALA A 754 6.21 -11.23 -18.93
CA ALA A 754 7.48 -11.10 -18.20
C ALA A 754 7.95 -9.65 -18.02
N LEU A 755 8.77 -9.38 -17.00
CA LEU A 755 9.34 -8.05 -16.75
C LEU A 755 10.39 -7.67 -17.82
N VAL A 756 10.12 -6.64 -18.63
CA VAL A 756 11.07 -6.14 -19.63
C VAL A 756 11.70 -4.81 -19.20
N SER A 757 13.01 -4.64 -19.39
CA SER A 757 13.66 -3.35 -19.13
C SER A 757 13.15 -2.27 -20.09
N ARG A 758 12.89 -1.04 -19.59
CA ARG A 758 12.60 0.11 -20.46
C ARG A 758 13.70 0.38 -21.49
N LEU A 759 14.96 0.08 -21.16
CA LEU A 759 16.10 0.21 -22.08
C LEU A 759 15.93 -0.69 -23.32
N VAL A 760 15.45 -1.92 -23.11
CA VAL A 760 15.19 -2.87 -24.20
C VAL A 760 14.06 -2.35 -25.08
N THR A 761 12.95 -1.91 -24.47
CA THR A 761 11.80 -1.36 -25.20
C THR A 761 12.17 -0.13 -26.03
N LEU A 762 12.98 0.79 -25.51
CA LEU A 762 13.46 1.95 -26.28
C LEU A 762 14.27 1.54 -27.52
N LEU A 763 15.10 0.51 -27.41
CA LEU A 763 15.90 0.03 -28.53
C LEU A 763 15.06 -0.78 -29.53
N ASP A 764 14.04 -1.48 -29.06
CA ASP A 764 13.04 -2.15 -29.91
C ASP A 764 12.23 -1.11 -30.71
N GLU A 765 11.73 -0.06 -30.07
CA GLU A 765 11.02 1.06 -30.71
C GLU A 765 11.88 1.73 -31.81
N LEU A 766 13.18 1.91 -31.56
CA LEU A 766 14.11 2.49 -32.54
C LEU A 766 14.45 1.53 -33.69
N GLU A 767 14.53 0.23 -33.43
CA GLU A 767 14.71 -0.76 -34.49
C GLU A 767 13.48 -0.82 -35.41
N GLU A 768 12.26 -0.80 -34.85
CA GLU A 768 11.01 -0.77 -35.61
C GLU A 768 10.89 0.50 -36.48
N GLN A 769 11.43 1.62 -36.00
CA GLN A 769 11.50 2.88 -36.75
C GLN A 769 12.65 2.93 -37.77
N GLY A 770 13.57 1.95 -37.75
CA GLY A 770 14.75 1.92 -38.62
C GLY A 770 15.87 2.89 -38.20
N SER A 771 15.78 3.49 -37.01
CA SER A 771 16.70 4.52 -36.51
C SER A 771 17.78 3.99 -35.57
N LEU A 772 17.89 2.67 -35.38
CA LEU A 772 18.89 2.07 -34.48
C LEU A 772 20.34 2.43 -34.87
N ALA A 773 20.64 2.58 -36.16
CA ALA A 773 21.96 2.97 -36.65
C ALA A 773 22.31 4.44 -36.33
N GLU A 774 21.30 5.28 -36.07
CA GLU A 774 21.41 6.71 -35.75
C GLU A 774 21.25 6.97 -34.24
N LEU A 775 21.37 5.93 -33.40
CA LEU A 775 21.16 6.02 -31.96
C LEU A 775 21.99 7.13 -31.29
N ALA A 776 23.20 7.40 -31.78
CA ALA A 776 24.06 8.49 -31.26
C ALA A 776 23.45 9.89 -31.43
N ASP A 777 22.59 10.08 -32.43
CA ASP A 777 21.87 11.33 -32.69
C ASP A 777 20.51 11.36 -31.95
N VAL A 778 19.92 10.19 -31.70
CA VAL A 778 18.69 10.02 -30.92
C VAL A 778 18.92 10.14 -29.40
N LEU A 779 20.13 9.84 -28.93
CA LEU A 779 20.52 9.94 -27.51
C LEU A 779 20.30 11.32 -26.89
N TRP A 780 20.04 12.35 -27.69
CA TRP A 780 19.77 13.74 -27.27
C TRP A 780 18.30 14.01 -26.91
N GLN A 781 17.39 13.09 -27.23
CA GLN A 781 15.97 13.23 -26.90
C GLN A 781 15.69 13.08 -25.40
N ASP A 782 14.62 13.69 -24.91
CA ASP A 782 14.26 13.72 -23.48
C ASP A 782 14.20 12.32 -22.83
N GLN A 783 13.77 11.30 -23.57
CA GLN A 783 13.70 9.92 -23.09
C GLN A 783 15.05 9.28 -22.67
N TRP A 784 16.18 9.88 -23.08
CA TRP A 784 17.54 9.44 -22.74
C TRP A 784 18.22 10.36 -21.71
N GLU A 785 17.50 11.34 -21.14
CA GLU A 785 18.05 12.33 -20.22
C GLU A 785 18.78 11.69 -19.03
N ASP A 786 18.16 10.72 -18.36
CA ASP A 786 18.74 10.06 -17.19
C ASP A 786 20.05 9.33 -17.53
N PHE A 787 20.13 8.78 -18.73
CA PHE A 787 21.33 8.14 -19.25
C PHE A 787 22.43 9.18 -19.49
N ARG A 788 22.11 10.28 -20.16
CA ARG A 788 23.06 11.37 -20.42
C ARG A 788 23.60 11.98 -19.13
N CYS A 789 22.74 12.23 -18.15
CA CYS A 789 23.15 12.78 -16.85
C CYS A 789 24.07 11.82 -16.09
N TYR A 790 23.86 10.51 -16.20
CA TYR A 790 24.77 9.53 -15.61
C TYR A 790 26.18 9.57 -16.24
N ILE A 791 26.26 9.64 -17.57
CA ILE A 791 27.57 9.73 -18.25
C ILE A 791 28.27 11.05 -17.92
N ALA A 792 27.52 12.15 -17.82
CA ALA A 792 28.05 13.44 -17.39
C ALA A 792 28.64 13.39 -15.97
N HIS A 793 27.97 12.69 -15.03
CA HIS A 793 28.48 12.45 -13.68
C HIS A 793 29.82 11.69 -13.69
N LEU A 794 29.89 10.56 -14.43
CA LEU A 794 31.16 9.83 -14.57
C LEU A 794 32.29 10.70 -15.14
N TRP A 795 31.96 11.61 -16.07
CA TRP A 795 32.93 12.57 -16.58
C TRP A 795 33.41 13.55 -15.52
N ALA A 796 32.50 14.13 -14.73
CA ALA A 796 32.83 15.06 -13.65
C ALA A 796 33.76 14.40 -12.61
N GLU A 797 33.50 13.13 -12.27
CA GLU A 797 34.28 12.37 -11.30
C GLU A 797 35.68 11.99 -11.82
N LYS A 798 35.77 11.44 -13.04
CA LYS A 798 37.03 10.85 -13.54
C LYS A 798 37.93 11.85 -14.27
N GLN A 799 37.33 12.87 -14.90
CA GLN A 799 38.03 13.89 -15.71
C GLN A 799 38.98 13.32 -16.78
N SER A 800 38.74 12.07 -17.20
CA SER A 800 39.56 11.33 -18.15
C SER A 800 38.66 10.53 -19.08
N LEU A 801 38.76 10.79 -20.38
CA LEU A 801 37.94 10.12 -21.39
C LEU A 801 38.10 8.59 -21.34
N ASP A 802 39.32 8.08 -21.23
CA ASP A 802 39.56 6.64 -21.19
C ASP A 802 38.93 5.98 -19.96
N ALA A 803 38.99 6.66 -18.81
CA ALA A 803 38.35 6.20 -17.58
C ALA A 803 36.82 6.22 -17.71
N VAL A 804 36.24 7.30 -18.24
CA VAL A 804 34.80 7.43 -18.46
C VAL A 804 34.28 6.38 -19.42
N LEU A 805 34.96 6.14 -20.53
CA LEU A 805 34.56 5.11 -21.50
C LEU A 805 34.57 3.72 -20.87
N THR A 806 35.62 3.40 -20.12
CA THR A 806 35.76 2.13 -19.42
C THR A 806 34.66 1.95 -18.36
N GLU A 807 34.42 2.97 -17.54
CA GLU A 807 33.40 2.92 -16.49
C GLU A 807 31.97 2.92 -17.02
N SER A 808 31.70 3.68 -18.08
CA SER A 808 30.39 3.70 -18.73
C SER A 808 30.06 2.32 -19.31
N GLU A 809 31.05 1.65 -19.90
CA GLU A 809 30.89 0.28 -20.38
C GLU A 809 30.67 -0.71 -19.22
N GLN A 810 31.45 -0.62 -18.15
CA GLN A 810 31.26 -1.47 -16.97
C GLN A 810 29.88 -1.28 -16.34
N PHE A 811 29.42 -0.04 -16.22
CA PHE A 811 28.10 0.29 -15.71
C PHE A 811 27.00 -0.28 -16.60
N LEU A 812 27.05 -0.06 -17.93
CA LEU A 812 26.09 -0.67 -18.85
C LEU A 812 26.06 -2.19 -18.70
N ARG A 813 27.22 -2.84 -18.54
CA ARG A 813 27.30 -4.30 -18.29
C ARG A 813 26.66 -4.74 -16.96
N GLN A 814 26.40 -3.83 -16.04
CA GLN A 814 25.71 -4.05 -14.77
C GLN A 814 24.23 -3.68 -14.82
N THR A 815 23.70 -3.14 -15.93
CA THR A 815 22.26 -2.87 -16.06
C THR A 815 21.49 -4.10 -16.54
N TYR A 816 20.21 -4.17 -16.17
CA TYR A 816 19.34 -5.31 -16.47
C TYR A 816 19.09 -5.45 -17.98
N GLY A 817 18.76 -4.34 -18.64
CA GLY A 817 18.44 -4.28 -20.06
C GLY A 817 19.64 -4.65 -20.93
N TYR A 818 20.81 -4.08 -20.66
CA TYR A 818 22.02 -4.39 -21.43
C TYR A 818 22.44 -5.86 -21.26
N THR A 819 22.37 -6.39 -20.04
CA THR A 819 22.68 -7.81 -19.77
C THR A 819 21.72 -8.73 -20.54
N SER A 820 20.43 -8.37 -20.58
CA SER A 820 19.40 -9.11 -21.31
C SER A 820 19.68 -9.11 -22.82
N LEU A 821 19.99 -7.95 -23.41
CA LEU A 821 20.33 -7.81 -24.84
C LEU A 821 21.58 -8.61 -25.22
N ARG A 822 22.64 -8.55 -24.40
CA ARG A 822 23.91 -9.23 -24.69
C ARG A 822 23.79 -10.75 -24.63
N ASN A 823 23.00 -11.26 -23.69
CA ASN A 823 22.79 -12.69 -23.49
C ASN A 823 21.86 -13.29 -24.57
N ASN A 824 21.04 -12.47 -25.23
CA ASN A 824 20.21 -12.89 -26.34
C ASN A 824 20.93 -12.73 -27.69
N ALA A 825 21.14 -13.84 -28.42
CA ALA A 825 21.87 -13.83 -29.69
C ALA A 825 21.25 -12.90 -30.75
N THR A 826 19.92 -12.77 -30.77
CA THR A 826 19.21 -11.91 -31.75
C THR A 826 19.28 -10.42 -31.42
N SER A 827 19.62 -10.06 -30.18
CA SER A 827 19.61 -8.68 -29.69
C SER A 827 21.01 -8.09 -29.46
N ARG A 828 22.08 -8.84 -29.77
CA ARG A 828 23.48 -8.38 -29.58
C ARG A 828 23.80 -7.11 -30.37
N THR A 829 23.26 -6.98 -31.58
CA THR A 829 23.41 -5.78 -32.42
C THR A 829 22.93 -4.52 -31.72
N LYS A 830 21.83 -4.60 -30.95
CA LYS A 830 21.30 -3.49 -30.14
C LYS A 830 22.24 -3.11 -29.00
N ALA A 831 22.84 -4.10 -28.33
CA ALA A 831 23.81 -3.86 -27.26
C ALA A 831 25.09 -3.17 -27.80
N ASP A 832 25.58 -3.59 -28.97
CA ASP A 832 26.73 -2.98 -29.63
C ASP A 832 26.44 -1.55 -30.12
N ALA A 833 25.23 -1.32 -30.65
CA ALA A 833 24.77 0.01 -31.04
C ALA A 833 24.72 0.96 -29.84
N LEU A 834 24.16 0.53 -28.70
CA LEU A 834 24.11 1.32 -27.47
C LEU A 834 25.51 1.65 -26.95
N LEU A 835 26.43 0.69 -26.95
CA LEU A 835 27.80 0.93 -26.54
C LEU A 835 28.48 1.96 -27.44
N THR A 836 28.30 1.85 -28.76
CA THR A 836 28.85 2.79 -29.75
C THR A 836 28.29 4.20 -29.54
N ALA A 837 26.97 4.33 -29.35
CA ALA A 837 26.31 5.60 -29.08
C ALA A 837 26.80 6.25 -27.76
N THR A 838 27.00 5.44 -26.72
CA THR A 838 27.55 5.88 -25.43
C THR A 838 28.95 6.46 -25.58
N ARG A 839 29.83 5.77 -26.34
CA ARG A 839 31.18 6.26 -26.62
C ARG A 839 31.15 7.58 -27.38
N SER A 840 30.27 7.71 -28.38
CA SER A 840 30.09 8.96 -29.13
C SER A 840 29.64 10.12 -28.23
N TYR A 841 28.72 9.88 -27.31
CA TYR A 841 28.27 10.90 -26.35
C TYR A 841 29.40 11.32 -25.39
N ALA A 842 30.16 10.36 -24.83
CA ALA A 842 31.30 10.67 -23.96
C ALA A 842 32.40 11.47 -24.67
N HIS A 843 32.67 11.20 -25.96
CA HIS A 843 33.57 12.03 -26.77
C HIS A 843 33.05 13.47 -26.93
N LYS A 844 31.75 13.66 -27.19
CA LYS A 844 31.15 15.00 -27.29
C LYS A 844 31.22 15.77 -25.96
N LEU A 845 31.11 15.08 -24.81
CA LEU A 845 31.31 15.71 -23.50
C LEU A 845 32.76 16.18 -23.31
N ALA A 846 33.75 15.44 -23.81
CA ALA A 846 35.15 15.84 -23.76
C ALA A 846 35.42 17.19 -24.44
N ASP A 847 34.64 17.51 -25.48
CA ASP A 847 34.77 18.76 -26.23
C ASP A 847 34.04 19.94 -25.57
N MET A 848 33.24 19.71 -24.52
CA MET A 848 32.53 20.77 -23.79
C MET A 848 33.44 21.51 -22.79
N ARG A 849 33.04 22.74 -22.41
CA ARG A 849 33.80 23.54 -21.43
C ARG A 849 33.88 22.81 -20.07
N PRO A 850 35.06 22.71 -19.42
CA PRO A 850 35.26 21.94 -18.19
C PRO A 850 34.30 22.32 -17.04
N GLY A 851 34.01 23.61 -16.86
CA GLY A 851 33.10 24.08 -15.81
C GLY A 851 31.62 23.71 -16.02
N THR A 852 31.19 23.46 -17.26
CA THR A 852 29.79 23.13 -17.57
C THR A 852 29.40 21.77 -17.05
N ILE A 853 30.30 20.79 -17.13
CA ILE A 853 30.01 19.40 -16.73
C ILE A 853 29.97 19.28 -15.20
N THR A 854 30.87 19.97 -14.50
CA THR A 854 30.86 20.04 -13.03
C THR A 854 29.58 20.69 -12.50
N LEU A 855 29.10 21.76 -13.17
CA LEU A 855 27.82 22.37 -12.85
C LEU A 855 26.64 21.44 -13.18
N ALA A 856 26.68 20.71 -14.30
CA ALA A 856 25.64 19.75 -14.66
C ALA A 856 25.50 18.65 -13.60
N ASP A 857 26.62 18.14 -13.11
CA ASP A 857 26.65 17.13 -12.06
C ASP A 857 26.06 17.65 -10.74
N SER A 858 26.55 18.81 -10.27
CA SER A 858 26.07 19.38 -9.00
C SER A 858 24.59 19.80 -9.04
N THR A 859 24.12 20.34 -10.17
CA THR A 859 22.74 20.84 -10.31
C THR A 859 21.76 19.79 -10.81
N GLY A 860 22.23 18.64 -11.30
CA GLY A 860 21.40 17.62 -11.93
C GLY A 860 20.83 18.03 -13.30
N PHE A 861 21.16 19.21 -13.83
CA PHE A 861 20.78 19.61 -15.18
C PHE A 861 21.57 18.81 -16.21
N SER A 862 21.00 18.65 -17.41
CA SER A 862 21.81 18.19 -18.53
C SER A 862 22.87 19.26 -18.87
N PRO A 863 24.04 18.87 -19.42
CA PRO A 863 25.07 19.82 -19.81
C PRO A 863 24.56 20.96 -20.73
N GLU A 864 23.56 20.67 -21.56
CA GLU A 864 22.91 21.63 -22.46
C GLU A 864 22.02 22.60 -21.68
N GLY A 865 21.27 22.10 -20.69
CA GLY A 865 20.46 22.93 -19.79
C GLY A 865 21.31 23.93 -19.02
N VAL A 866 22.50 23.52 -18.56
CA VAL A 866 23.48 24.41 -17.92
C VAL A 866 23.97 25.48 -18.89
N GLN A 867 24.28 25.15 -20.14
CA GLN A 867 24.69 26.15 -21.13
C GLN A 867 23.60 27.17 -21.41
N THR A 868 22.35 26.74 -21.54
CA THR A 868 21.20 27.64 -21.71
C THR A 868 21.03 28.55 -20.50
N ALA A 869 21.05 27.99 -19.28
CA ALA A 869 20.94 28.76 -18.04
C ALA A 869 22.04 29.82 -17.92
N LEU A 870 23.31 29.44 -18.09
CA LEU A 870 24.45 30.37 -18.05
C LEU A 870 24.37 31.46 -19.13
N GLY A 871 23.87 31.11 -20.32
CA GLY A 871 23.66 32.06 -21.42
C GLY A 871 22.63 33.12 -21.08
N GLU A 872 21.48 32.70 -20.56
CA GLU A 872 20.39 33.61 -20.17
C GLU A 872 20.73 34.42 -18.92
N MET A 873 21.44 33.86 -17.93
CA MET A 873 21.91 34.60 -16.75
C MET A 873 22.87 35.74 -17.11
N ARG A 874 23.70 35.57 -18.15
CA ARG A 874 24.59 36.63 -18.66
C ARG A 874 23.84 37.77 -19.34
N ASN A 875 22.62 37.54 -19.78
CA ASN A 875 21.77 38.52 -20.45
C ASN A 875 20.90 39.33 -19.48
N LEU A 876 20.97 39.05 -18.17
CA LEU A 876 20.31 39.86 -17.15
C LEU A 876 20.90 41.28 -17.12
N GLU A 877 20.03 42.30 -16.97
CA GLU A 877 20.43 43.71 -17.01
C GLU A 877 21.43 44.08 -15.89
N ASP A 878 21.25 43.48 -14.71
CA ASP A 878 22.12 43.64 -13.54
C ASP A 878 22.81 42.32 -13.17
N LYS A 879 24.08 42.41 -12.75
CA LYS A 879 24.80 41.26 -12.19
C LYS A 879 24.31 40.97 -10.78
N LEU A 880 23.84 39.75 -10.55
CA LEU A 880 23.43 39.28 -9.24
C LEU A 880 24.62 39.23 -8.27
N THR A 881 24.38 39.72 -7.06
CA THR A 881 25.30 39.74 -5.91
C THR A 881 24.80 38.79 -4.81
N PRO A 882 25.65 38.36 -3.85
CA PRO A 882 25.19 37.50 -2.75
C PRO A 882 23.99 38.06 -1.98
N THR A 883 23.90 39.39 -1.81
CA THR A 883 22.77 40.06 -1.16
C THR A 883 21.45 39.91 -1.91
N ASP A 884 21.47 39.70 -3.23
CA ASP A 884 20.27 39.45 -4.04
C ASP A 884 19.69 38.05 -3.79
N TRP A 885 20.48 37.15 -3.19
CA TRP A 885 20.10 35.79 -2.81
C TRP A 885 19.73 35.66 -1.33
N MET A 886 19.69 36.74 -0.56
CA MET A 886 19.19 36.70 0.81
C MET A 886 17.65 36.59 0.83
N PRO A 887 17.03 35.83 1.75
CA PRO A 887 15.59 35.65 1.81
C PRO A 887 14.80 36.97 1.81
N GLU A 888 15.26 37.97 2.57
CA GLU A 888 14.60 39.28 2.67
C GLU A 888 14.63 40.05 1.35
N SER A 889 15.72 39.90 0.58
CA SER A 889 15.91 40.56 -0.72
C SER A 889 15.12 39.85 -1.81
N LEU A 890 15.26 38.52 -1.89
CA LEU A 890 14.70 37.70 -2.95
C LEU A 890 13.16 37.60 -2.85
N PHE A 891 12.62 37.46 -1.65
CA PHE A 891 11.18 37.31 -1.41
C PHE A 891 10.47 38.65 -1.08
N GLY A 892 11.22 39.75 -1.02
CA GLY A 892 10.71 41.10 -0.79
C GLY A 892 10.06 41.75 -2.02
N ASP A 893 9.61 43.00 -1.88
CA ASP A 893 8.94 43.76 -2.94
C ASP A 893 9.86 44.28 -4.05
N ALA A 894 11.18 44.32 -3.82
CA ALA A 894 12.19 44.80 -4.77
C ALA A 894 13.05 43.67 -5.39
N GLY A 895 12.65 42.40 -5.21
CA GLY A 895 13.49 41.24 -5.53
C GLY A 895 13.60 40.88 -7.01
N ASN A 896 14.74 40.26 -7.38
CA ASN A 896 15.04 39.79 -8.74
C ASN A 896 14.37 38.44 -9.12
N MET A 897 13.43 37.95 -8.31
CA MET A 897 12.81 36.63 -8.46
C MET A 897 12.09 36.46 -9.82
N ALA A 898 11.46 37.51 -10.34
CA ALA A 898 10.83 37.48 -11.65
C ALA A 898 11.82 37.25 -12.81
N SER A 899 13.00 37.87 -12.71
CA SER A 899 14.10 37.69 -13.66
C SER A 899 14.64 36.27 -13.63
N LEU A 900 14.79 35.68 -12.44
CA LEU A 900 15.22 34.29 -12.25
C LEU A 900 14.21 33.30 -12.84
N PHE A 901 12.92 33.45 -12.58
CA PHE A 901 11.89 32.64 -13.24
C PHE A 901 11.85 32.85 -14.76
N GLY A 902 12.20 34.06 -15.23
CA GLY A 902 12.41 34.34 -16.65
C GLY A 902 13.49 33.45 -17.27
N VAL A 903 14.64 33.30 -16.59
CA VAL A 903 15.71 32.36 -16.98
C VAL A 903 15.21 30.92 -16.95
N MET A 904 14.52 30.50 -15.88
CA MET A 904 14.01 29.13 -15.75
C MET A 904 13.05 28.74 -16.89
N LEU A 905 12.23 29.67 -17.39
CA LEU A 905 11.33 29.43 -18.53
C LEU A 905 12.06 29.17 -19.86
N LYS A 906 13.36 29.42 -19.93
CA LYS A 906 14.21 29.14 -21.09
C LYS A 906 14.96 27.82 -20.98
N VAL A 907 15.16 27.32 -19.75
CA VAL A 907 15.85 26.06 -19.48
C VAL A 907 14.93 24.87 -19.85
N PRO A 908 15.32 23.98 -20.77
CA PRO A 908 14.47 22.88 -21.26
C PRO A 908 13.84 22.03 -20.14
N GLN A 909 14.62 21.71 -19.10
CA GLN A 909 14.21 20.88 -17.97
C GLN A 909 13.12 21.50 -17.10
N LEU A 910 13.09 22.83 -16.99
CA LEU A 910 12.17 23.55 -16.09
C LEU A 910 10.97 24.12 -16.85
N LYS A 911 11.18 24.48 -18.11
CA LYS A 911 10.23 25.19 -18.97
C LYS A 911 8.86 24.53 -19.01
N GLY A 912 8.80 23.21 -19.23
CA GLY A 912 7.53 22.51 -19.49
C GLY A 912 6.50 22.63 -18.36
N GLN A 913 6.92 22.62 -17.10
CA GLN A 913 6.01 22.75 -15.95
C GLN A 913 5.65 24.21 -15.66
N LEU A 914 6.65 25.11 -15.76
CA LEU A 914 6.47 26.53 -15.49
C LEU A 914 5.61 27.24 -16.56
N GLU A 915 5.70 26.82 -17.83
CA GLU A 915 4.90 27.40 -18.92
C GLU A 915 3.39 27.24 -18.72
N GLN A 916 2.96 26.20 -18.01
CA GLN A 916 1.54 25.95 -17.74
C GLN A 916 0.89 27.02 -16.84
N ILE A 917 1.69 27.84 -16.16
CA ILE A 917 1.26 28.82 -15.14
C ILE A 917 1.56 30.26 -15.58
N ARG A 918 2.35 30.44 -16.63
CA ARG A 918 2.83 31.73 -17.15
C ARG A 918 1.70 32.74 -17.46
N GLY A 919 0.51 32.28 -17.87
CA GLY A 919 -0.61 33.17 -18.25
C GLY A 919 -0.38 33.96 -19.55
N GLN A 920 -1.16 35.01 -19.78
CA GLN A 920 -1.06 35.91 -20.96
C GLN A 920 0.02 37.01 -20.81
N GLY A 921 1.14 36.71 -20.14
CA GLY A 921 2.27 37.65 -19.98
C GLY A 921 3.57 37.10 -20.57
N THR A 922 4.46 37.99 -21.04
CA THR A 922 5.77 37.60 -21.59
C THR A 922 6.81 37.33 -20.49
N ASP A 923 6.63 37.83 -19.27
CA ASP A 923 7.69 37.85 -18.24
C ASP A 923 7.30 37.04 -17.00
N GLY A 924 8.29 36.50 -16.27
CA GLY A 924 8.15 35.60 -15.10
C GLY A 924 7.40 36.18 -13.89
N ASN A 925 6.89 37.41 -13.97
CA ASN A 925 6.22 38.16 -12.90
C ASN A 925 5.06 37.39 -12.24
N ARG A 926 4.19 36.75 -13.03
CA ARG A 926 3.05 36.01 -12.45
C ARG A 926 3.51 34.84 -11.59
N ILE A 927 4.51 34.08 -12.06
CA ILE A 927 5.04 32.91 -11.34
C ILE A 927 5.74 33.38 -10.07
N SER A 928 6.53 34.44 -10.16
CA SER A 928 7.21 35.08 -9.02
C SER A 928 6.22 35.52 -7.95
N ASN A 929 5.13 36.20 -8.33
CA ASN A 929 4.13 36.68 -7.38
C ASN A 929 3.42 35.52 -6.66
N ILE A 930 3.04 34.45 -7.40
CA ILE A 930 2.44 33.26 -6.78
C ILE A 930 3.42 32.60 -5.81
N ALA A 931 4.69 32.45 -6.19
CA ALA A 931 5.71 31.85 -5.34
C ALA A 931 5.96 32.68 -4.08
N ARG A 932 6.00 34.01 -4.22
CA ARG A 932 6.14 34.94 -3.11
C ARG A 932 4.97 34.84 -2.13
N ASP A 933 3.72 34.87 -2.62
CA ASP A 933 2.53 34.74 -1.77
C ASP A 933 2.49 33.37 -1.06
N TRP A 934 2.88 32.31 -1.75
CA TRP A 934 3.02 30.97 -1.20
C TRP A 934 3.99 30.91 -0.01
N ILE A 935 5.19 31.48 -0.17
CA ILE A 935 6.23 31.56 0.87
C ILE A 935 5.81 32.48 2.01
N ASN A 936 5.08 33.53 1.68
CA ASN A 936 4.58 34.53 2.61
C ASN A 936 3.44 34.06 3.52
N GLY A 937 3.03 32.79 3.40
CA GLY A 937 1.97 32.19 4.20
C GLY A 937 0.55 32.55 3.74
N VAL A 938 0.39 33.16 2.55
CA VAL A 938 -0.93 33.48 1.99
C VAL A 938 -1.71 32.18 1.76
N GLY A 939 -2.99 32.17 2.15
CA GLY A 939 -3.88 31.01 2.05
C GLY A 939 -4.09 30.55 0.60
N LEU A 940 -4.31 29.24 0.38
CA LEU A 940 -4.49 28.71 -0.98
C LEU A 940 -5.75 29.27 -1.66
N GLY A 941 -6.85 29.47 -0.91
CA GLY A 941 -8.05 30.13 -1.44
C GLY A 941 -7.80 31.56 -1.91
N GLU A 942 -6.99 32.34 -1.17
CA GLU A 942 -6.63 33.70 -1.56
C GLU A 942 -5.76 33.72 -2.83
N ILE A 943 -4.76 32.85 -2.92
CA ILE A 943 -3.94 32.68 -4.14
C ILE A 943 -4.82 32.27 -5.32
N ALA A 944 -5.78 31.36 -5.11
CA ALA A 944 -6.72 30.92 -6.15
C ALA A 944 -7.59 32.07 -6.64
N SER A 945 -8.19 32.84 -5.73
CA SER A 945 -9.04 33.98 -6.07
C SER A 945 -8.27 35.09 -6.80
N THR A 946 -7.02 35.33 -6.40
CA THR A 946 -6.17 36.41 -6.93
C THR A 946 -5.63 36.10 -8.33
N TYR A 947 -5.18 34.86 -8.55
CA TYR A 947 -4.44 34.51 -9.76
C TYR A 947 -5.20 33.59 -10.72
N PHE A 948 -6.21 32.85 -10.29
CA PHE A 948 -6.82 31.78 -11.09
C PHE A 948 -8.34 31.90 -11.26
N SER A 949 -8.96 32.93 -10.70
CA SER A 949 -10.40 33.18 -10.82
C SER A 949 -10.83 33.42 -12.28
N SER A 950 -12.03 32.96 -12.62
CA SER A 950 -12.63 33.20 -13.94
C SER A 950 -14.15 33.32 -13.83
N GLU A 951 -14.79 34.11 -14.71
CA GLU A 951 -16.26 34.28 -14.73
C GLU A 951 -17.04 32.96 -14.97
N ARG A 952 -16.37 31.88 -15.39
CA ARG A 952 -16.98 30.57 -15.68
C ARG A 952 -16.90 29.58 -14.52
N ASP A 953 -16.40 29.98 -13.36
CA ASP A 953 -16.21 29.14 -12.17
C ASP A 953 -16.88 29.78 -10.93
N PRO A 954 -18.22 29.80 -10.86
CA PRO A 954 -18.95 30.49 -9.79
C PRO A 954 -18.69 29.92 -8.38
N ASP A 955 -18.28 28.65 -8.29
CA ASP A 955 -17.99 27.95 -7.03
C ASP A 955 -16.48 27.92 -6.70
N GLY A 956 -15.63 28.56 -7.52
CA GLY A 956 -14.17 28.69 -7.29
C GLY A 956 -13.34 27.39 -7.33
N THR A 957 -13.96 26.26 -7.65
CA THR A 957 -13.34 24.92 -7.52
C THR A 957 -12.23 24.69 -8.54
N VAL A 958 -12.42 25.22 -9.76
CA VAL A 958 -11.42 25.11 -10.83
C VAL A 958 -10.23 26.01 -10.50
N ALA A 959 -10.49 27.24 -10.07
CA ALA A 959 -9.45 28.19 -9.66
C ALA A 959 -8.56 27.60 -8.56
N LEU A 960 -9.17 27.00 -7.53
CA LEU A 960 -8.44 26.38 -6.43
C LEU A 960 -7.63 25.15 -6.86
N SER A 961 -8.22 24.28 -7.69
CA SER A 961 -7.51 23.13 -8.25
C SER A 961 -6.32 23.55 -9.12
N ASP A 962 -6.46 24.61 -9.89
CA ASP A 962 -5.41 25.17 -10.73
C ASP A 962 -4.31 25.85 -9.90
N ALA A 963 -4.67 26.55 -8.81
CA ALA A 963 -3.72 27.11 -7.86
C ALA A 963 -2.88 26.03 -7.16
N CYS A 964 -3.53 24.98 -6.66
CA CYS A 964 -2.83 23.84 -6.07
C CYS A 964 -1.91 23.16 -7.09
N ARG A 965 -2.39 22.96 -8.33
CA ARG A 965 -1.55 22.43 -9.41
C ARG A 965 -0.36 23.34 -9.67
N ALA A 966 -0.54 24.66 -9.69
CA ALA A 966 0.54 25.60 -9.95
C ALA A 966 1.64 25.51 -8.88
N ILE A 967 1.25 25.53 -7.61
CA ILE A 967 2.17 25.47 -6.47
C ILE A 967 2.86 24.11 -6.42
N TYR A 968 2.11 23.03 -6.22
CA TYR A 968 2.70 21.72 -5.91
C TYR A 968 3.32 21.02 -7.13
N ARG A 969 2.86 21.33 -8.35
CA ARG A 969 3.42 20.69 -9.56
C ARG A 969 4.57 21.47 -10.16
N ALA A 970 4.57 22.81 -10.13
CA ALA A 970 5.60 23.59 -10.81
C ALA A 970 6.47 24.42 -9.87
N ILE A 971 5.89 25.19 -8.93
CA ILE A 971 6.71 26.04 -8.04
C ILE A 971 7.56 25.18 -7.09
N VAL A 972 6.93 24.23 -6.41
CA VAL A 972 7.60 23.31 -5.46
C VAL A 972 8.60 22.36 -6.15
N ASN A 973 8.49 22.12 -7.46
CA ASN A 973 9.38 21.21 -8.19
C ASN A 973 10.39 21.97 -9.07
N SER A 974 9.92 22.68 -10.10
CA SER A 974 10.78 23.40 -11.04
C SER A 974 11.29 24.71 -10.44
N GLY A 975 10.52 25.38 -9.57
CA GLY A 975 10.98 26.60 -8.90
C GLY A 975 12.10 26.30 -7.91
N THR A 976 11.96 25.28 -7.08
CA THR A 976 12.99 24.88 -6.11
C THR A 976 14.28 24.42 -6.78
N TRP A 977 14.18 23.51 -7.76
CA TRP A 977 15.31 23.02 -8.52
C TRP A 977 15.99 24.13 -9.32
N GLY A 978 15.20 24.98 -9.98
CA GLY A 978 15.73 26.12 -10.71
C GLY A 978 16.43 27.12 -9.81
N MET A 979 15.87 27.46 -8.65
CA MET A 979 16.48 28.43 -7.75
C MET A 979 17.83 27.94 -7.24
N SER A 980 17.90 26.68 -6.81
CA SER A 980 19.17 26.11 -6.35
C SER A 980 20.21 26.02 -7.47
N ALA A 981 19.83 25.51 -8.64
CA ALA A 981 20.72 25.42 -9.79
C ALA A 981 21.25 26.80 -10.22
N LEU A 982 20.37 27.81 -10.31
CA LEU A 982 20.76 29.16 -10.68
C LEU A 982 21.65 29.82 -9.60
N SER A 983 21.44 29.53 -8.31
CA SER A 983 22.30 30.07 -7.23
C SER A 983 23.76 29.69 -7.46
N ARG A 984 24.03 28.42 -7.80
CA ARG A 984 25.37 27.91 -8.11
C ARG A 984 25.95 28.42 -9.44
N MET A 985 25.09 28.92 -10.34
CA MET A 985 25.48 29.48 -11.64
C MET A 985 25.64 31.01 -11.64
N SER A 986 25.43 31.66 -10.48
CA SER A 986 25.38 33.13 -10.34
C SER A 986 26.71 33.84 -10.56
N GLY A 987 27.83 33.11 -10.61
CA GLY A 987 29.13 33.64 -10.99
C GLY A 987 29.88 34.41 -9.89
N PHE A 988 29.35 34.50 -8.66
CA PHE A 988 30.13 34.84 -7.48
C PHE A 988 30.80 33.59 -6.89
N ASP A 989 31.93 33.79 -6.21
CA ASP A 989 32.69 32.71 -5.60
C ASP A 989 31.94 32.17 -4.36
N PHE A 990 31.25 31.06 -4.54
CA PHE A 990 30.45 30.43 -3.49
C PHE A 990 31.31 29.99 -2.30
N ASP A 991 32.60 29.69 -2.52
CA ASP A 991 33.57 29.28 -1.49
C ASP A 991 34.12 30.47 -0.70
N ALA A 992 33.92 31.70 -1.17
CA ALA A 992 34.34 32.92 -0.48
C ALA A 992 33.23 33.52 0.43
N LEU A 993 32.01 32.95 0.43
CA LEU A 993 30.91 33.37 1.29
C LEU A 993 31.16 32.97 2.76
N SER A 994 30.61 33.74 3.70
CA SER A 994 30.56 33.29 5.11
C SER A 994 29.66 32.05 5.26
N GLU A 995 29.88 31.25 6.31
CA GLU A 995 29.04 30.05 6.57
C GLU A 995 27.57 30.42 6.72
N ASP A 996 27.25 31.54 7.38
CA ASP A 996 25.88 32.03 7.54
C ASP A 996 25.23 32.44 6.21
N GLU A 997 25.95 33.17 5.35
CA GLU A 997 25.46 33.55 4.03
C GLU A 997 25.21 32.33 3.14
N ARG A 998 26.15 31.37 3.14
CA ARG A 998 26.02 30.12 2.38
C ARG A 998 24.81 29.32 2.86
N LYS A 999 24.68 29.12 4.17
CA LYS A 999 23.54 28.41 4.78
C LYS A 999 22.21 29.06 4.44
N SER A 1000 22.14 30.39 4.50
CA SER A 1000 20.93 31.14 4.16
C SER A 1000 20.55 30.94 2.69
N ILE A 1001 21.51 30.99 1.75
CA ILE A 1001 21.24 30.77 0.32
C ILE A 1001 20.80 29.32 0.06
N ASP A 1002 21.49 28.35 0.67
CA ASP A 1002 21.20 26.93 0.49
C ASP A 1002 19.83 26.52 1.10
N SER A 1003 19.27 27.33 2.01
CA SER A 1003 17.94 27.11 2.60
C SER A 1003 16.77 27.60 1.72
N LEU A 1004 17.01 28.48 0.74
CA LEU A 1004 15.97 29.06 -0.10
C LEU A 1004 15.11 28.01 -0.84
N PRO A 1005 15.69 26.93 -1.43
CA PRO A 1005 14.89 25.92 -2.10
C PRO A 1005 13.92 25.23 -1.14
N ALA A 1006 14.33 25.00 0.12
CA ALA A 1006 13.48 24.39 1.13
C ALA A 1006 12.34 25.33 1.57
N MET A 1007 12.62 26.64 1.70
CA MET A 1007 11.59 27.67 1.96
C MET A 1007 10.50 27.68 0.89
N ILE A 1008 10.90 27.65 -0.40
CA ILE A 1008 9.96 27.57 -1.54
C ILE A 1008 9.19 26.24 -1.53
N TYR A 1009 9.88 25.13 -1.28
CA TYR A 1009 9.28 23.80 -1.25
C TYR A 1009 8.19 23.70 -0.19
N HIS A 1010 8.46 24.21 1.01
CA HIS A 1010 7.59 24.10 2.17
C HIS A 1010 6.58 25.25 2.32
N GLY A 1011 6.80 26.37 1.60
CA GLY A 1011 5.92 27.54 1.64
C GLY A 1011 6.02 28.34 2.92
N VAL A 1012 7.24 28.55 3.39
CA VAL A 1012 7.56 29.23 4.66
C VAL A 1012 8.77 30.14 4.48
N ARG A 1013 8.89 31.18 5.32
CA ARG A 1013 9.90 32.23 5.21
C ARG A 1013 11.16 31.95 6.02
N THR A 1014 11.07 31.11 7.06
CA THR A 1014 12.17 30.92 8.02
C THR A 1014 12.71 29.49 8.01
N GLU A 1015 14.00 29.34 8.30
CA GLU A 1015 14.66 28.04 8.44
C GLU A 1015 14.00 27.14 9.51
N HIS A 1016 13.50 27.75 10.58
CA HIS A 1016 12.87 27.03 11.69
C HIS A 1016 11.51 26.48 11.28
N ALA A 1017 10.75 27.24 10.49
CA ALA A 1017 9.49 26.78 9.92
C ALA A 1017 9.71 25.68 8.88
N VAL A 1018 10.83 25.68 8.15
CA VAL A 1018 11.23 24.56 7.27
C VAL A 1018 11.35 23.27 8.09
N LEU A 1019 12.08 23.29 9.21
CA LEU A 1019 12.20 22.13 10.11
C LEU A 1019 10.85 21.62 10.62
N MET A 1020 9.92 22.54 10.96
CA MET A 1020 8.56 22.18 11.35
C MET A 1020 7.81 21.49 10.20
N ARG A 1021 7.90 22.02 8.97
CA ARG A 1021 7.27 21.42 7.79
C ARG A 1021 7.89 20.09 7.39
N MET A 1022 9.20 19.90 7.54
CA MET A 1022 9.86 18.61 7.37
C MET A 1022 9.35 17.57 8.37
N ASN A 1023 8.93 18.00 9.56
CA ASN A 1023 8.26 17.18 10.56
C ASN A 1023 6.73 17.17 10.45
N ALA A 1024 6.19 17.51 9.28
CA ALA A 1024 4.76 17.42 8.94
C ALA A 1024 3.81 18.32 9.76
N VAL A 1025 4.33 19.38 10.39
CA VAL A 1025 3.50 20.42 11.04
C VAL A 1025 2.68 21.14 9.97
N PRO A 1026 1.38 21.38 10.11
CA PRO A 1026 0.59 22.15 9.12
C PRO A 1026 1.18 23.54 8.84
N ARG A 1027 1.05 24.03 7.60
CA ARG A 1027 1.71 25.27 7.16
C ARG A 1027 1.32 26.48 7.99
N SER A 1028 0.05 26.59 8.36
CA SER A 1028 -0.44 27.74 9.15
C SER A 1028 0.22 27.86 10.54
N ALA A 1029 0.68 26.75 11.13
CA ALA A 1029 1.30 26.74 12.45
C ALA A 1029 2.85 26.69 12.42
N ALA A 1030 3.45 26.45 11.25
CA ALA A 1030 4.88 26.16 11.11
C ALA A 1030 5.78 27.33 11.57
N GLU A 1031 5.43 28.57 11.25
CA GLU A 1031 6.21 29.76 11.64
C GLU A 1031 6.16 30.01 13.15
N SER A 1032 4.97 29.91 13.75
CA SER A 1032 4.78 30.08 15.19
C SER A 1032 5.53 29.01 15.99
N LEU A 1033 5.41 27.74 15.59
CA LEU A 1033 6.11 26.62 16.24
C LEU A 1033 7.62 26.67 16.01
N GLY A 1034 8.06 27.09 14.82
CA GLY A 1034 9.48 27.30 14.54
C GLY A 1034 10.09 28.40 15.40
N SER A 1035 9.33 29.47 15.66
CA SER A 1035 9.75 30.56 16.56
C SER A 1035 9.87 30.09 18.01
N LEU A 1036 8.89 29.32 18.50
CA LEU A 1036 8.96 28.70 19.83
C LEU A 1036 10.15 27.75 19.97
N TYR A 1037 10.42 26.95 18.93
CA TYR A 1037 11.59 26.07 18.90
C TYR A 1037 12.90 26.84 18.99
N ARG A 1038 13.01 27.94 18.23
CA ARG A 1038 14.19 28.83 18.24
C ARG A 1038 14.48 29.38 19.62
N GLU A 1039 13.45 29.86 20.32
CA GLU A 1039 13.58 30.43 21.67
C GLU A 1039 14.09 29.41 22.69
N LEU A 1040 13.72 28.14 22.51
CA LEU A 1040 14.11 27.05 23.42
C LEU A 1040 15.56 26.59 23.20
N VAL A 1041 16.04 26.63 21.96
CA VAL A 1041 17.35 26.10 21.56
C VAL A 1041 18.50 27.13 21.74
N ASP A 1042 18.18 28.39 22.04
CA ASP A 1042 19.13 29.50 22.33
C ASP A 1042 20.32 29.61 21.35
N GLY A 1043 20.08 29.29 20.08
CA GLY A 1043 21.10 29.36 19.02
C GLY A 1043 22.12 28.22 18.99
N ASP A 1044 21.93 27.14 19.75
CA ASP A 1044 22.77 25.94 19.65
C ASP A 1044 22.55 25.23 18.30
N GLU A 1045 23.50 25.40 17.37
CA GLU A 1045 23.41 24.81 16.04
C GLU A 1045 23.39 23.27 16.05
N ALA A 1046 23.98 22.64 17.08
CA ALA A 1046 23.96 21.18 17.22
C ALA A 1046 22.53 20.66 17.49
N GLN A 1047 21.64 21.54 17.96
CA GLN A 1047 20.24 21.22 18.19
C GLN A 1047 19.35 21.51 16.99
N PHE A 1048 19.92 21.99 15.89
CA PHE A 1048 19.18 22.38 14.69
C PHE A 1048 19.05 21.23 13.68
N SER A 1049 18.36 20.15 14.08
CA SER A 1049 18.17 18.95 13.26
C SER A 1049 16.72 18.48 13.18
N VAL A 1050 16.40 17.71 12.12
CA VAL A 1050 15.06 17.15 11.89
C VAL A 1050 14.60 16.27 13.05
N GLY A 1051 15.50 15.46 13.62
CA GLY A 1051 15.21 14.56 14.72
C GLY A 1051 14.88 15.31 16.03
N GLN A 1052 15.65 16.33 16.36
CA GLN A 1052 15.42 17.10 17.59
C GLN A 1052 14.16 17.95 17.52
N ALA A 1053 13.89 18.57 16.36
CA ALA A 1053 12.62 19.26 16.13
C ALA A 1053 11.41 18.32 16.31
N ARG A 1054 11.56 17.04 15.97
CA ARG A 1054 10.50 16.05 16.20
C ARG A 1054 10.27 15.76 17.67
N GLU A 1055 11.34 15.54 18.43
CA GLU A 1055 11.24 15.29 19.87
C GLU A 1055 10.67 16.50 20.62
N PHE A 1056 11.02 17.71 20.19
CA PHE A 1056 10.35 18.93 20.64
C PHE A 1056 8.84 18.87 20.40
N LEU A 1057 8.39 18.60 19.17
CA LEU A 1057 6.96 18.52 18.83
C LEU A 1057 6.22 17.43 19.62
N LYS A 1058 6.87 16.29 19.90
CA LYS A 1058 6.31 15.23 20.75
C LYS A 1058 6.10 15.67 22.19
N SER A 1059 7.03 16.48 22.72
CA SER A 1059 7.01 16.97 24.09
C SER A 1059 5.92 18.00 24.36
N LEU A 1060 5.47 18.71 23.33
CA LEU A 1060 4.46 19.76 23.46
C LEU A 1060 3.09 19.23 23.92
N SER A 1061 2.52 19.93 24.89
CA SER A 1061 1.16 19.78 25.38
C SER A 1061 0.14 20.43 24.43
N ALA A 1062 -1.15 20.07 24.57
CA ALA A 1062 -2.21 20.68 23.76
C ALA A 1062 -2.33 22.20 23.98
N GLU A 1063 -1.97 22.70 25.16
CA GLU A 1063 -1.97 24.14 25.47
C GLU A 1063 -0.86 24.88 24.73
N GLU A 1064 0.33 24.28 24.59
CA GLU A 1064 1.44 24.88 23.82
C GLU A 1064 1.14 24.89 22.32
N TRP A 1065 0.49 23.84 21.80
CA TRP A 1065 -0.04 23.85 20.44
C TRP A 1065 -1.10 24.93 20.22
N GLU A 1066 -1.93 25.21 21.24
CA GLU A 1066 -2.93 26.30 21.19
C GLU A 1066 -2.26 27.68 21.16
N GLN A 1067 -1.11 27.87 21.83
CA GLN A 1067 -0.37 29.13 21.77
C GLN A 1067 0.19 29.42 20.37
N ALA A 1068 0.55 28.38 19.63
CA ALA A 1068 1.07 28.51 18.27
C ALA A 1068 -0.03 28.65 17.20
N ARG A 1069 -1.30 28.51 17.58
CA ARG A 1069 -2.45 28.52 16.67
C ARG A 1069 -2.66 29.90 16.00
N PRO A 1070 -2.95 29.95 14.69
CA PRO A 1070 -3.44 31.16 14.02
C PRO A 1070 -4.79 31.63 14.57
N LYS A 1071 -4.97 32.94 14.75
CA LYS A 1071 -6.19 33.52 15.36
C LYS A 1071 -7.50 33.13 14.66
N ASP A 1072 -7.48 32.97 13.34
CA ASP A 1072 -8.66 32.67 12.53
C ASP A 1072 -8.82 31.16 12.23
N SER A 1073 -8.06 30.30 12.90
CA SER A 1073 -8.08 28.85 12.67
C SER A 1073 -9.32 28.16 13.26
N ASN A 1074 -9.90 27.23 12.49
CA ASN A 1074 -10.98 26.35 12.96
C ASN A 1074 -10.45 25.17 13.79
N LEU A 1075 -9.16 24.86 13.73
CA LEU A 1075 -8.53 23.79 14.50
C LEU A 1075 -8.20 24.29 15.91
N SER A 1076 -8.45 23.49 16.95
CA SER A 1076 -7.87 23.72 18.29
C SER A 1076 -6.41 23.24 18.36
N GLY A 1077 -5.68 23.60 19.42
CA GLY A 1077 -4.33 23.07 19.69
C GLY A 1077 -4.29 21.53 19.77
N SER A 1078 -5.32 20.91 20.35
CA SER A 1078 -5.47 19.44 20.30
C SER A 1078 -5.68 18.90 18.89
N ASP A 1079 -6.41 19.63 18.04
CA ASP A 1079 -6.67 19.21 16.66
C ASP A 1079 -5.40 19.32 15.81
N TYR A 1080 -4.61 20.40 15.96
CA TYR A 1080 -3.30 20.52 15.31
C TYR A 1080 -2.38 19.36 15.70
N ARG A 1081 -2.29 19.05 16.99
CA ARG A 1081 -1.49 17.92 17.48
C ARG A 1081 -1.97 16.59 16.90
N HIS A 1082 -3.29 16.39 16.78
CA HIS A 1082 -3.85 15.17 16.20
C HIS A 1082 -3.54 15.06 14.70
N ILE A 1083 -3.79 16.12 13.93
CA ILE A 1083 -3.44 16.18 12.50
C ILE A 1083 -1.94 15.92 12.31
N TRP A 1084 -1.09 16.58 13.10
CA TRP A 1084 0.35 16.35 13.07
C TRP A 1084 0.70 14.89 13.37
N GLY A 1085 0.09 14.26 14.37
CA GLY A 1085 0.30 12.84 14.68
C GLY A 1085 -0.07 11.91 13.52
N VAL A 1086 -1.16 12.21 12.80
CA VAL A 1086 -1.59 11.47 11.60
C VAL A 1086 -0.63 11.67 10.42
N LEU A 1087 -0.17 12.90 10.18
CA LEU A 1087 0.71 13.24 9.06
C LEU A 1087 2.17 12.81 9.30
N SER A 1088 2.65 12.83 10.54
CA SER A 1088 4.02 12.45 10.91
C SER A 1088 4.21 10.95 11.14
N GLY A 1089 3.13 10.26 11.53
CA GLY A 1089 3.17 8.86 11.98
C GLY A 1089 3.54 8.71 13.46
N GLU A 1090 3.53 9.80 14.22
CA GLU A 1090 3.88 9.82 15.65
C GLU A 1090 2.64 9.79 16.58
N GLY A 1091 1.42 9.83 16.01
CA GLY A 1091 0.18 9.72 16.77
C GLY A 1091 -0.03 8.31 17.36
N GLN A 1092 -0.42 8.24 18.64
CA GLN A 1092 -0.69 6.99 19.38
C GLN A 1092 -2.12 6.47 19.24
#